data_AF-A0A8C2GV29-F1
#
_entry.id   AF-A0A8C2GV29-F1
#
_cell.length_a   1.000
_cell.length_b   1.000
_cell.length_c   1.000
_cell.angle_alpha   90.00
_cell.angle_beta   90.00
_cell.angle_gamma   90.00
#
_symmetry.space_group_name_H-M   'P 1'
#
loop_
_entity.id
_entity.type
_entity.pdbx_description
1 polymer ?
#
loop_
_entity_poly.entity_id
_entity_poly.type
_entity_poly.pdbx_seq_one_letter_code
_entity_poly.pdbx_strand_id
1 'polypeptide(L)'
;MASFSSTCGSKVDRASHRRGEDRQGTPSESDCSAVLEKTREFFQICDIEGKGFITRRDMQRLNGELPLSAEELENVFDTLDADANGYLTFEEFSSGFSEFMFVLYESQWEERLSRGEDDEEKHFCMLMENLGASNIFEEPGEVRSLWVQLRKDEPHLLSNFEEFLARVTYQIKEANQEKKEMETALKRKAATHDDEIQRLYEEMEQQIKNEKDRILLEDSERFLSRSQDLEHQLSTKEKELEILSNKQKRLEHQCRELHSEQRETAVENVKLKQYNEDLGRELEHTTQELSLAQEQLMLLQEQASRLHEEREMEIYRVTESLQRERASLLKQLDLLREMNKHLRDERDMCYQKPNTTAAKLSWKQRSESITMKHSERKQSFKSDEDEEVLPQSKRKNMIGVNGHSMDLEDMVDRRPPSKHQLQRIISIEEDHLPQLLQQGYQTQLREWSEDEELEEDMDLQMRVAPTPTSPRGQPVGKETVHSEEGASSGPDRLFKIVLVGNSSVGKTSLLRRFCDNCFQSGTCATVGIDYSVKTLTVDNSQVALQMWDTAGQERYRSITKQFFRKADGVVVVYDITNEQTFTAVRQWLVSVEEGAGEDIPIMLLGNKTDLDGQREVPLGFAEKLAKDFQLIFYECSAFSSNNVTESMIHMAR
;
A
#
# COMPACT_ATOMS: atom_id res chain seq x y z
N MET A 1 42.08 -56.83 -20.03
CA MET A 1 42.93 -56.88 -21.25
C MET A 1 43.85 -55.66 -21.23
N ALA A 2 44.99 -55.72 -21.93
CA ALA A 2 45.76 -54.58 -22.49
C ALA A 2 45.99 -53.33 -21.59
N SER A 3 47.17 -53.10 -20.99
CA SER A 3 48.47 -52.65 -21.59
C SER A 3 48.50 -51.14 -21.93
N PHE A 4 49.56 -50.34 -21.66
CA PHE A 4 50.94 -50.64 -21.22
C PHE A 4 51.66 -49.33 -20.77
N SER A 5 52.75 -49.41 -19.98
CA SER A 5 53.93 -48.47 -19.88
C SER A 5 53.73 -46.94 -19.69
N SER A 6 54.61 -46.17 -19.04
CA SER A 6 55.84 -46.39 -18.22
C SER A 6 56.18 -45.06 -17.49
N THR A 7 56.42 -45.00 -16.17
CA THR A 7 57.62 -45.41 -15.38
C THR A 7 58.79 -44.40 -15.41
N CYS A 8 59.13 -43.86 -14.23
CA CYS A 8 60.40 -43.30 -13.69
C CYS A 8 61.45 -42.58 -14.59
N GLY A 9 62.32 -41.69 -14.07
CA GLY A 9 62.46 -41.13 -12.72
C GLY A 9 63.88 -41.21 -12.10
N SER A 10 64.41 -40.05 -11.70
CA SER A 10 65.48 -39.81 -10.70
C SER A 10 66.99 -40.01 -11.03
N LYS A 11 67.80 -39.10 -10.45
CA LYS A 11 69.27 -39.10 -10.17
C LYS A 11 70.22 -38.92 -11.39
N VAL A 12 71.11 -37.91 -11.43
CA VAL A 12 72.26 -37.51 -10.55
C VAL A 12 73.50 -38.39 -10.76
N ASP A 13 74.59 -37.82 -11.32
CA ASP A 13 75.85 -37.51 -10.58
C ASP A 13 76.86 -36.64 -11.39
N ARG A 14 78.09 -36.49 -10.87
CA ARG A 14 79.12 -35.46 -11.13
C ARG A 14 80.17 -35.68 -12.25
N ALA A 15 80.74 -34.54 -12.67
CA ALA A 15 82.19 -34.24 -12.88
C ALA A 15 82.95 -34.53 -14.21
N SER A 16 83.32 -33.41 -14.86
CA SER A 16 84.71 -32.98 -15.19
C SER A 16 85.47 -33.45 -16.46
N HIS A 17 86.04 -32.44 -17.15
CA HIS A 17 87.51 -32.21 -17.39
C HIS A 17 88.04 -32.19 -18.86
N ARG A 18 88.66 -31.05 -19.26
CA ARG A 18 89.52 -30.77 -20.46
C ARG A 18 88.76 -30.74 -21.82
N ARG A 19 89.01 -29.86 -22.81
CA ARG A 19 89.96 -28.74 -23.12
C ARG A 19 89.29 -27.88 -24.25
N GLY A 20 89.61 -26.63 -24.62
CA GLY A 20 90.59 -25.60 -24.21
C GLY A 20 91.61 -25.26 -25.33
N GLU A 21 92.04 -23.97 -25.41
CA GLU A 21 92.46 -23.20 -26.62
C GLU A 21 91.24 -22.78 -27.49
N ASP A 22 91.17 -21.56 -28.05
CA ASP A 22 92.23 -20.57 -28.36
C ASP A 22 92.10 -19.19 -27.66
N ARG A 23 93.04 -18.26 -27.91
CA ARG A 23 93.10 -16.91 -27.29
C ARG A 23 92.61 -15.77 -28.22
N GLN A 24 91.63 -15.01 -27.76
CA GLN A 24 91.54 -13.55 -27.97
C GLN A 24 91.20 -12.88 -26.62
N GLY A 25 91.65 -11.65 -26.41
CA GLY A 25 91.56 -10.98 -25.11
C GLY A 25 90.18 -10.38 -24.88
N THR A 26 89.48 -10.83 -23.83
CA THR A 26 88.29 -10.15 -23.31
C THR A 26 88.72 -8.99 -22.38
N PRO A 27 88.01 -7.84 -22.36
CA PRO A 27 88.20 -6.80 -21.36
C PRO A 27 87.96 -7.31 -19.93
N SER A 28 88.33 -6.52 -18.92
CA SER A 28 87.99 -6.88 -17.53
C SER A 28 86.50 -6.65 -17.26
N GLU A 29 85.92 -7.42 -16.34
CA GLU A 29 84.51 -7.24 -15.92
C GLU A 29 84.27 -5.84 -15.31
N SER A 30 85.33 -5.18 -14.80
CA SER A 30 85.28 -3.81 -14.29
C SER A 30 84.96 -2.79 -15.39
N ASP A 31 85.67 -2.87 -16.53
CA ASP A 31 85.54 -1.88 -17.61
C ASP A 31 84.16 -2.00 -18.28
N CYS A 32 83.68 -3.23 -18.46
CA CYS A 32 82.37 -3.50 -19.04
C CYS A 32 81.22 -2.95 -18.16
N SER A 33 81.36 -3.03 -16.83
CA SER A 33 80.38 -2.44 -15.90
C SER A 33 80.29 -0.92 -16.04
N ALA A 34 81.43 -0.23 -16.17
CA ALA A 34 81.46 1.23 -16.31
C ALA A 34 80.85 1.70 -17.65
N VAL A 35 81.10 0.97 -18.74
CA VAL A 35 80.47 1.24 -20.04
C VAL A 35 78.95 1.04 -19.95
N LEU A 36 78.47 -0.04 -19.31
CA LEU A 36 77.04 -0.31 -19.15
C LEU A 36 76.32 0.74 -18.28
N GLU A 37 76.95 1.26 -17.22
CA GLU A 37 76.39 2.37 -16.44
C GLU A 37 76.28 3.64 -17.28
N LYS A 38 77.31 4.00 -18.06
CA LYS A 38 77.24 5.15 -18.99
C LYS A 38 76.20 4.96 -20.09
N THR A 39 76.08 3.76 -20.64
CA THR A 39 75.03 3.43 -21.62
C THR A 39 73.63 3.56 -21.01
N ARG A 40 73.44 3.23 -19.73
CA ARG A 40 72.17 3.47 -19.01
C ARG A 40 71.89 4.97 -18.80
N GLU A 41 72.89 5.78 -18.47
CA GLU A 41 72.73 7.24 -18.39
C GLU A 41 72.28 7.83 -19.73
N PHE A 42 72.93 7.46 -20.84
CA PHE A 42 72.56 7.94 -22.17
C PHE A 42 71.13 7.51 -22.58
N PHE A 43 70.70 6.30 -22.21
CA PHE A 43 69.31 5.88 -22.43
C PHE A 43 68.30 6.79 -21.71
N GLN A 44 68.62 7.22 -20.48
CA GLN A 44 67.77 8.13 -19.70
C GLN A 44 67.78 9.58 -20.23
N ILE A 45 68.88 10.03 -20.84
CA ILE A 45 68.95 11.33 -21.53
C ILE A 45 68.04 11.34 -22.78
N CYS A 46 67.92 10.21 -23.48
CA CYS A 46 66.94 10.06 -24.54
C CYS A 46 65.50 9.97 -23.99
N ASP A 47 65.22 9.04 -23.09
CA ASP A 47 63.86 8.74 -22.59
C ASP A 47 63.46 9.55 -21.34
N ILE A 48 63.49 10.88 -21.46
CA ILE A 48 63.04 11.84 -20.42
C ILE A 48 61.55 11.65 -20.05
N GLU A 49 60.75 11.02 -20.93
CA GLU A 49 59.31 10.80 -20.74
C GLU A 49 58.97 9.44 -20.10
N GLY A 50 59.96 8.57 -19.87
CA GLY A 50 59.78 7.28 -19.19
C GLY A 50 58.97 6.25 -19.99
N LYS A 51 59.10 6.26 -21.32
CA LYS A 51 58.39 5.38 -22.27
C LYS A 51 58.91 3.95 -22.29
N GLY A 52 60.15 3.73 -21.89
CA GLY A 52 60.87 2.45 -22.00
C GLY A 52 61.48 2.19 -23.38
N PHE A 53 61.41 3.16 -24.30
CA PHE A 53 61.94 3.06 -25.67
C PHE A 53 62.37 4.43 -26.22
N ILE A 54 63.32 4.41 -27.16
CA ILE A 54 63.90 5.61 -27.81
C ILE A 54 63.42 5.70 -29.25
N THR A 55 62.87 6.85 -29.68
CA THR A 55 62.62 7.11 -31.11
C THR A 55 63.84 7.76 -31.76
N ARG A 56 63.90 7.75 -33.12
CA ARG A 56 64.95 8.45 -33.88
C ARG A 56 65.13 9.93 -33.50
N ARG A 57 64.05 10.63 -33.10
CA ARG A 57 64.11 12.02 -32.61
C ARG A 57 64.65 12.16 -31.19
N ASP A 58 64.53 11.11 -30.37
CA ASP A 58 65.05 11.11 -29.01
C ASP A 58 66.56 10.80 -29.03
N MET A 59 67.03 9.99 -29.99
CA MET A 59 68.45 9.75 -30.25
C MET A 59 69.23 11.03 -30.59
N GLN A 60 68.60 11.97 -31.33
CA GLN A 60 69.19 13.28 -31.65
C GLN A 60 69.51 14.12 -30.39
N ARG A 61 68.99 13.78 -29.19
CA ARG A 61 69.28 14.48 -27.93
C ARG A 61 70.70 14.24 -27.42
N LEU A 62 71.41 13.22 -27.92
CA LEU A 62 72.82 12.96 -27.60
C LEU A 62 73.81 13.86 -28.37
N ASN A 63 73.32 14.67 -29.32
CA ASN A 63 74.09 15.64 -30.08
C ASN A 63 74.60 16.77 -29.16
N GLY A 64 75.85 16.66 -28.71
CA GLY A 64 76.48 17.57 -27.75
C GLY A 64 77.10 16.85 -26.54
N GLU A 65 76.55 15.70 -26.13
CA GLU A 65 77.15 14.79 -25.14
C GLU A 65 78.16 13.84 -25.79
N LEU A 66 77.97 13.55 -27.08
CA LEU A 66 78.86 12.72 -27.90
C LEU A 66 79.45 13.53 -29.07
N PRO A 67 80.67 13.18 -29.54
CA PRO A 67 81.36 13.89 -30.62
C PRO A 67 80.84 13.48 -32.02
N LEU A 68 79.51 13.48 -32.19
CA LEU A 68 78.81 13.04 -33.40
C LEU A 68 77.80 14.09 -33.85
N SER A 69 77.63 14.25 -35.15
CA SER A 69 76.56 15.06 -35.74
C SER A 69 75.19 14.36 -35.64
N ALA A 70 74.11 15.11 -35.85
CA ALA A 70 72.76 14.56 -35.88
C ALA A 70 72.57 13.51 -36.99
N GLU A 71 73.23 13.66 -38.14
CA GLU A 71 73.17 12.68 -39.24
C GLU A 71 73.91 11.38 -38.86
N GLU A 72 75.04 11.47 -38.16
CA GLU A 72 75.77 10.30 -37.65
C GLU A 72 74.98 9.58 -36.54
N LEU A 73 74.28 10.31 -35.67
CA LEU A 73 73.39 9.72 -34.66
C LEU A 73 72.16 9.03 -35.26
N GLU A 74 71.61 9.50 -36.39
CA GLU A 74 70.58 8.78 -37.13
C GLU A 74 71.14 7.50 -37.79
N ASN A 75 72.36 7.53 -38.33
CA ASN A 75 73.00 6.31 -38.83
C ASN A 75 73.25 5.28 -37.71
N VAL A 76 73.64 5.72 -36.51
CA VAL A 76 73.77 4.82 -35.33
C VAL A 76 72.40 4.28 -34.90
N PHE A 77 71.32 5.08 -34.94
CA PHE A 77 69.97 4.57 -34.69
C PHE A 77 69.61 3.45 -35.68
N ASP A 78 69.84 3.68 -36.97
CA ASP A 78 69.49 2.73 -38.04
C ASP A 78 70.40 1.47 -38.07
N THR A 79 71.53 1.45 -37.36
CA THR A 79 72.30 0.22 -37.10
C THR A 79 71.89 -0.51 -35.81
N LEU A 80 71.14 0.12 -34.91
CA LEU A 80 70.60 -0.48 -33.70
C LEU A 80 69.16 -1.00 -33.88
N ASP A 81 68.37 -0.37 -34.76
CA ASP A 81 66.98 -0.70 -35.11
C ASP A 81 66.95 -1.91 -36.06
N ALA A 82 67.46 -3.05 -35.58
CA ALA A 82 67.78 -4.23 -36.38
C ALA A 82 66.55 -4.97 -36.94
N ASP A 83 65.36 -4.75 -36.37
CA ASP A 83 64.07 -5.21 -36.92
C ASP A 83 63.31 -4.10 -37.67
N ALA A 84 63.87 -2.88 -37.75
CA ALA A 84 63.35 -1.69 -38.40
C ALA A 84 61.94 -1.28 -37.90
N ASN A 85 61.69 -1.41 -36.60
CA ASN A 85 60.40 -1.10 -35.98
C ASN A 85 60.23 0.41 -35.68
N GLY A 86 61.33 1.17 -35.63
CA GLY A 86 61.35 2.63 -35.38
C GLY A 86 61.52 3.04 -33.91
N TYR A 87 61.69 2.08 -33.00
CA TYR A 87 61.79 2.29 -31.55
C TYR A 87 62.83 1.33 -30.95
N LEU A 88 63.92 1.86 -30.38
CA LEU A 88 64.92 1.05 -29.68
C LEU A 88 64.47 0.76 -28.24
N THR A 89 64.41 -0.51 -27.87
CA THR A 89 64.27 -0.92 -26.46
C THR A 89 65.59 -0.76 -25.70
N PHE A 90 65.54 -0.87 -24.37
CA PHE A 90 66.75 -0.83 -23.54
C PHE A 90 67.75 -1.95 -23.87
N GLU A 91 67.28 -3.14 -24.28
CA GLU A 91 68.18 -4.28 -24.58
C GLU A 91 68.88 -4.10 -25.92
N GLU A 92 68.18 -3.66 -26.97
CA GLU A 92 68.78 -3.35 -28.29
C GLU A 92 69.77 -2.19 -28.20
N PHE A 93 69.36 -1.10 -27.54
CA PHE A 93 70.24 0.04 -27.30
C PHE A 93 71.47 -0.39 -26.48
N SER A 94 71.30 -1.04 -25.34
CA SER A 94 72.45 -1.38 -24.48
C SER A 94 73.40 -2.40 -25.12
N SER A 95 72.88 -3.36 -25.90
CA SER A 95 73.72 -4.35 -26.58
C SER A 95 74.60 -3.73 -27.66
N GLY A 96 74.03 -2.97 -28.61
CA GLY A 96 74.82 -2.43 -29.73
C GLY A 96 75.54 -1.12 -29.42
N PHE A 97 74.98 -0.27 -28.55
CA PHE A 97 75.59 1.01 -28.21
C PHE A 97 76.79 0.86 -27.28
N SER A 98 76.85 -0.19 -26.44
CA SER A 98 78.03 -0.48 -25.63
C SER A 98 79.23 -0.92 -26.49
N GLU A 99 79.01 -1.69 -27.56
CA GLU A 99 80.04 -2.07 -28.53
C GLU A 99 80.56 -0.85 -29.31
N PHE A 100 79.66 0.05 -29.73
CA PHE A 100 80.03 1.34 -30.35
C PHE A 100 80.83 2.25 -29.40
N MET A 101 80.40 2.37 -28.14
CA MET A 101 81.13 3.12 -27.10
C MET A 101 82.51 2.52 -26.80
N PHE A 102 82.65 1.18 -26.86
CA PHE A 102 83.94 0.51 -26.67
C PHE A 102 84.96 0.95 -27.73
N VAL A 103 84.58 0.96 -29.01
CA VAL A 103 85.44 1.42 -30.12
C VAL A 103 85.84 2.90 -29.97
N LEU A 104 84.91 3.77 -29.53
CA LEU A 104 85.21 5.18 -29.24
C LEU A 104 86.19 5.35 -28.07
N TYR A 105 86.10 4.52 -27.03
CA TYR A 105 87.07 4.54 -25.94
C TYR A 105 88.43 4.00 -26.38
N GLU A 106 88.49 2.85 -27.06
CA GLU A 106 89.73 2.22 -27.54
C GLU A 106 90.54 3.20 -28.42
N SER A 107 89.87 3.90 -29.32
CA SER A 107 90.42 4.99 -30.15
C SER A 107 91.07 6.14 -29.35
N GLN A 108 90.67 6.35 -28.09
CA GLN A 108 91.14 7.43 -27.22
C GLN A 108 92.24 6.99 -26.23
N TRP A 109 92.48 5.68 -26.10
CA TRP A 109 93.55 5.14 -25.22
C TRP A 109 94.92 5.10 -25.90
N GLU A 110 95.01 4.78 -27.20
CA GLU A 110 96.31 4.62 -27.89
C GLU A 110 97.16 5.92 -27.92
N GLU A 111 96.54 7.11 -28.02
CA GLU A 111 97.29 8.37 -28.10
C GLU A 111 98.04 8.73 -26.79
N ARG A 112 97.64 8.15 -25.66
CA ARG A 112 98.18 8.52 -24.32
C ARG A 112 99.43 7.74 -23.89
N LEU A 113 99.77 6.62 -24.53
CA LEU A 113 100.87 5.73 -24.11
C LEU A 113 102.25 6.12 -24.69
N SER A 114 102.62 7.40 -24.64
CA SER A 114 103.85 7.94 -25.25
C SER A 114 104.75 8.79 -24.32
N ARG A 115 104.72 8.54 -23.01
CA ARG A 115 105.70 9.10 -22.03
C ARG A 115 106.08 8.09 -20.96
N GLY A 116 107.38 7.89 -20.73
CA GLY A 116 107.91 6.85 -19.85
C GLY A 116 108.31 7.34 -18.46
N GLU A 117 107.46 7.07 -17.46
CA GLU A 117 107.75 7.14 -16.02
C GLU A 117 107.27 5.85 -15.32
N ASP A 118 107.60 4.70 -15.94
CA ASP A 118 106.80 3.47 -15.87
C ASP A 118 107.43 2.34 -15.01
N ASP A 119 108.47 2.62 -14.21
CA ASP A 119 109.09 1.61 -13.31
C ASP A 119 108.72 1.82 -11.83
N GLU A 120 108.59 3.07 -11.36
CA GLU A 120 108.17 3.34 -9.97
C GLU A 120 106.70 2.94 -9.73
N GLU A 121 105.84 3.08 -10.75
CA GLU A 121 104.44 2.63 -10.71
C GLU A 121 104.34 1.11 -10.55
N LYS A 122 104.98 0.34 -11.44
CA LYS A 122 104.91 -1.13 -11.42
C LYS A 122 105.38 -1.71 -10.08
N HIS A 123 106.38 -1.12 -9.45
CA HIS A 123 106.81 -1.52 -8.12
C HIS A 123 105.79 -1.20 -7.02
N PHE A 124 105.10 -0.05 -7.09
CA PHE A 124 104.03 0.29 -6.14
C PHE A 124 102.81 -0.60 -6.33
N CYS A 125 102.34 -0.79 -7.57
CA CYS A 125 101.24 -1.70 -7.89
C CYS A 125 101.53 -3.13 -7.41
N MET A 126 102.73 -3.66 -7.68
CA MET A 126 103.14 -4.99 -7.22
C MET A 126 103.21 -5.09 -5.68
N LEU A 127 103.58 -4.02 -4.97
CA LEU A 127 103.48 -3.99 -3.50
C LEU A 127 102.01 -4.05 -3.06
N MET A 128 101.15 -3.22 -3.65
CA MET A 128 99.73 -3.19 -3.32
C MET A 128 99.04 -4.52 -3.64
N GLU A 129 99.41 -5.21 -4.71
CA GLU A 129 98.96 -6.58 -5.02
C GLU A 129 99.45 -7.60 -3.97
N ASN A 130 100.72 -7.54 -3.56
CA ASN A 130 101.27 -8.45 -2.54
C ASN A 130 100.63 -8.25 -1.16
N LEU A 131 100.23 -7.02 -0.81
CA LEU A 131 99.39 -6.72 0.36
C LEU A 131 97.90 -7.04 0.11
N GLY A 132 97.51 -7.26 -1.14
CA GLY A 132 96.13 -7.35 -1.61
C GLY A 132 95.31 -6.09 -1.31
N ALA A 133 95.97 -4.93 -1.33
CA ALA A 133 95.48 -3.61 -0.93
C ALA A 133 94.94 -2.76 -2.08
N SER A 134 95.08 -3.21 -3.33
CA SER A 134 94.87 -2.44 -4.57
C SER A 134 93.56 -1.64 -4.62
N ASN A 135 92.48 -2.20 -4.06
CA ASN A 135 91.13 -1.61 -4.09
C ASN A 135 90.57 -1.30 -2.68
N ILE A 136 91.45 -1.04 -1.69
CA ILE A 136 91.05 -0.80 -0.28
C ILE A 136 91.04 0.68 0.09
N PHE A 137 91.98 1.44 -0.45
CA PHE A 137 92.13 2.86 -0.16
C PHE A 137 91.45 3.68 -1.27
N GLU A 138 90.60 4.64 -0.88
CA GLU A 138 89.87 5.50 -1.82
C GLU A 138 90.82 6.44 -2.59
N GLU A 139 91.92 6.86 -1.96
CA GLU A 139 92.97 7.69 -2.56
C GLU A 139 94.35 6.98 -2.52
N PRO A 140 94.62 6.01 -3.40
CA PRO A 140 95.91 5.31 -3.44
C PRO A 140 97.08 6.23 -3.83
N GLY A 141 96.80 7.39 -4.43
CA GLY A 141 97.81 8.38 -4.83
C GLY A 141 98.59 8.98 -3.67
N GLU A 142 97.96 9.25 -2.52
CA GLU A 142 98.66 9.76 -1.34
C GLU A 142 99.60 8.70 -0.75
N VAL A 143 99.12 7.46 -0.63
CA VAL A 143 99.89 6.30 -0.17
C VAL A 143 101.10 6.05 -1.07
N ARG A 144 100.91 6.17 -2.40
CA ARG A 144 101.96 6.05 -3.41
C ARG A 144 103.00 7.17 -3.31
N SER A 145 102.57 8.42 -3.12
CA SER A 145 103.45 9.57 -2.92
C SER A 145 104.34 9.37 -1.68
N LEU A 146 103.73 8.99 -0.55
CA LEU A 146 104.42 8.74 0.71
C LEU A 146 105.40 7.56 0.61
N TRP A 147 105.03 6.47 -0.08
CA TRP A 147 105.92 5.33 -0.32
C TRP A 147 107.13 5.70 -1.20
N VAL A 148 106.91 6.45 -2.29
CA VAL A 148 108.00 6.93 -3.17
C VAL A 148 108.95 7.85 -2.39
N GLN A 149 108.43 8.71 -1.51
CA GLN A 149 109.25 9.59 -0.69
C GLN A 149 110.06 8.79 0.35
N LEU A 150 109.43 7.90 1.13
CA LEU A 150 110.13 7.03 2.08
C LEU A 150 111.24 6.19 1.43
N ARG A 151 111.02 5.71 0.21
CA ARG A 151 112.00 4.94 -0.57
C ARG A 151 113.21 5.78 -1.02
N LYS A 152 113.07 7.11 -1.12
CA LYS A 152 114.12 8.06 -1.55
C LYS A 152 114.85 8.69 -0.37
N ASP A 153 114.13 9.10 0.67
CA ASP A 153 114.68 9.86 1.80
C ASP A 153 115.17 8.95 2.95
N GLU A 154 114.34 7.97 3.40
CA GLU A 154 114.63 7.12 4.56
C GLU A 154 114.29 5.63 4.32
N PRO A 155 115.02 4.94 3.42
CA PRO A 155 114.69 3.56 3.00
C PRO A 155 114.73 2.52 4.13
N HIS A 156 115.30 2.86 5.29
CA HIS A 156 115.32 2.00 6.48
C HIS A 156 113.96 1.92 7.20
N LEU A 157 113.04 2.87 6.96
CA LEU A 157 111.67 2.86 7.50
C LEU A 157 110.66 2.18 6.58
N LEU A 158 111.02 1.90 5.33
CA LEU A 158 110.10 1.38 4.31
C LEU A 158 109.40 0.08 4.76
N SER A 159 110.16 -0.86 5.36
CA SER A 159 109.61 -2.10 5.91
C SER A 159 108.60 -1.89 7.04
N ASN A 160 108.73 -0.82 7.84
CA ASN A 160 107.78 -0.51 8.91
C ASN A 160 106.48 0.09 8.34
N PHE A 161 106.60 0.88 7.26
CA PHE A 161 105.45 1.42 6.53
C PHE A 161 104.71 0.33 5.76
N GLU A 162 105.42 -0.60 5.13
CA GLU A 162 104.84 -1.77 4.46
C GLU A 162 104.15 -2.71 5.46
N GLU A 163 104.71 -2.94 6.65
CA GLU A 163 104.02 -3.69 7.72
C GLU A 163 102.79 -2.93 8.26
N PHE A 164 102.86 -1.60 8.38
CA PHE A 164 101.70 -0.78 8.77
C PHE A 164 100.57 -0.89 7.73
N LEU A 165 100.88 -0.74 6.44
CA LEU A 165 99.91 -0.93 5.35
C LEU A 165 99.33 -2.34 5.36
N ALA A 166 100.13 -3.38 5.64
CA ALA A 166 99.64 -4.75 5.78
C ALA A 166 98.62 -4.91 6.92
N ARG A 167 98.89 -4.32 8.09
CA ARG A 167 98.00 -4.36 9.27
C ARG A 167 96.70 -3.58 9.04
N VAL A 168 96.78 -2.38 8.47
CA VAL A 168 95.59 -1.57 8.11
C VAL A 168 94.76 -2.29 7.03
N THR A 169 95.40 -2.80 5.99
CA THR A 169 94.78 -3.66 4.95
C THR A 169 94.04 -4.85 5.56
N TYR A 170 94.63 -5.53 6.54
CA TYR A 170 94.01 -6.66 7.22
C TYR A 170 92.77 -6.23 8.01
N GLN A 171 92.86 -5.18 8.83
CA GLN A 171 91.74 -4.68 9.64
C GLN A 171 90.57 -4.19 8.78
N ILE A 172 90.83 -3.51 7.65
CA ILE A 172 89.77 -3.06 6.73
C ILE A 172 89.14 -4.27 6.00
N LYS A 173 89.90 -5.32 5.68
CA LYS A 173 89.36 -6.59 5.15
C LYS A 173 88.47 -7.30 6.17
N GLU A 174 88.92 -7.39 7.42
CA GLU A 174 88.22 -8.02 8.54
C GLU A 174 86.88 -7.30 8.80
N ALA A 175 86.90 -5.98 8.99
CA ALA A 175 85.69 -5.18 9.19
C ALA A 175 84.71 -5.24 7.99
N ASN A 176 85.22 -5.28 6.75
CA ASN A 176 84.37 -5.46 5.56
C ASN A 176 83.78 -6.87 5.46
N GLN A 177 84.46 -7.90 5.99
CA GLN A 177 83.93 -9.25 6.07
C GLN A 177 82.84 -9.34 7.15
N GLU A 178 83.08 -8.80 8.35
CA GLU A 178 82.07 -8.71 9.42
C GLU A 178 80.82 -7.94 8.95
N LYS A 179 81.00 -6.82 8.24
CA LYS A 179 79.90 -6.06 7.62
C LYS A 179 79.09 -6.93 6.66
N LYS A 180 79.74 -7.67 5.75
CA LYS A 180 79.06 -8.58 4.81
C LYS A 180 78.31 -9.69 5.54
N GLU A 181 78.89 -10.25 6.59
CA GLU A 181 78.25 -11.29 7.40
C GLU A 181 77.01 -10.75 8.12
N MET A 182 77.09 -9.57 8.76
CA MET A 182 75.93 -8.89 9.35
C MET A 182 74.86 -8.53 8.32
N GLU A 183 75.24 -8.05 7.13
CA GLU A 183 74.28 -7.79 6.04
C GLU A 183 73.56 -9.08 5.60
N THR A 184 74.26 -10.21 5.46
CA THR A 184 73.58 -11.49 5.13
C THR A 184 72.71 -12.00 6.28
N ALA A 185 73.10 -11.77 7.54
CA ALA A 185 72.27 -12.13 8.70
C ALA A 185 70.99 -11.27 8.77
N LEU A 186 71.09 -9.97 8.48
CA LEU A 186 69.95 -9.06 8.40
C LEU A 186 69.02 -9.42 7.24
N LYS A 187 69.56 -9.65 6.04
CA LYS A 187 68.80 -10.09 4.85
C LYS A 187 68.06 -11.43 5.09
N ARG A 188 68.70 -12.40 5.77
CA ARG A 188 68.04 -13.65 6.19
C ARG A 188 66.90 -13.39 7.19
N LYS A 189 67.10 -12.51 8.18
CA LYS A 189 66.04 -12.17 9.15
C LYS A 189 64.86 -11.45 8.51
N ALA A 190 65.10 -10.52 7.60
CA ALA A 190 64.04 -9.85 6.84
C ALA A 190 63.18 -10.89 6.10
N ALA A 191 63.81 -11.74 5.27
CA ALA A 191 63.11 -12.80 4.55
C ALA A 191 62.30 -13.74 5.46
N THR A 192 62.83 -14.14 6.64
CA THR A 192 62.06 -14.98 7.57
C THR A 192 60.86 -14.28 8.22
N HIS A 193 60.88 -12.94 8.33
CA HIS A 193 59.73 -12.16 8.79
C HIS A 193 58.74 -11.93 7.64
N ASP A 194 59.21 -11.72 6.41
CA ASP A 194 58.35 -11.62 5.21
C ASP A 194 57.60 -12.95 4.98
N ASP A 195 58.28 -14.10 5.10
CA ASP A 195 57.68 -15.45 5.10
C ASP A 195 56.61 -15.64 6.19
N GLU A 196 56.83 -15.07 7.37
CA GLU A 196 55.91 -15.16 8.52
C GLU A 196 54.68 -14.27 8.33
N ILE A 197 54.88 -13.05 7.84
CA ILE A 197 53.84 -12.11 7.46
C ILE A 197 52.96 -12.69 6.33
N GLN A 198 53.56 -13.28 5.29
CA GLN A 198 52.80 -13.92 4.21
C GLN A 198 51.92 -15.06 4.72
N ARG A 199 52.45 -15.97 5.56
CA ARG A 199 51.64 -17.05 6.15
C ARG A 199 50.45 -16.53 6.98
N LEU A 200 50.63 -15.44 7.72
CA LEU A 200 49.55 -14.82 8.48
C LEU A 200 48.48 -14.18 7.58
N TYR A 201 48.86 -13.59 6.45
CA TYR A 201 47.91 -13.12 5.44
C TYR A 201 47.13 -14.26 4.79
N GLU A 202 47.81 -15.35 4.40
CA GLU A 202 47.18 -16.55 3.81
C GLU A 202 46.19 -17.22 4.78
N GLU A 203 46.54 -17.33 6.07
CA GLU A 203 45.64 -17.86 7.09
C GLU A 203 44.43 -16.94 7.30
N MET A 204 44.66 -15.62 7.42
CA MET A 204 43.58 -14.64 7.60
C MET A 204 42.61 -14.62 6.41
N GLU A 205 43.10 -14.67 5.17
CA GLU A 205 42.23 -14.72 3.98
C GLU A 205 41.41 -16.02 3.95
N GLN A 206 42.01 -17.16 4.31
CA GLN A 206 41.28 -18.42 4.39
C GLN A 206 40.24 -18.44 5.53
N GLN A 207 40.51 -17.79 6.67
CA GLN A 207 39.52 -17.59 7.74
C GLN A 207 38.35 -16.70 7.27
N ILE A 208 38.64 -15.55 6.63
CA ILE A 208 37.63 -14.65 6.07
C ILE A 208 36.74 -15.37 5.04
N LYS A 209 37.35 -16.20 4.18
CA LYS A 209 36.64 -17.02 3.20
C LYS A 209 35.71 -18.04 3.86
N ASN A 210 36.22 -18.83 4.81
CA ASN A 210 35.44 -19.83 5.54
C ASN A 210 34.22 -19.20 6.25
N GLU A 211 34.42 -18.06 6.90
CA GLU A 211 33.35 -17.35 7.63
C GLU A 211 32.32 -16.74 6.67
N LYS A 212 32.77 -16.16 5.54
CA LYS A 212 31.87 -15.67 4.49
C LYS A 212 31.01 -16.79 3.89
N ASP A 213 31.61 -17.94 3.60
CA ASP A 213 30.90 -19.10 3.05
C ASP A 213 29.90 -19.68 4.08
N ARG A 214 30.24 -19.66 5.38
CA ARG A 214 29.33 -20.01 6.49
C ARG A 214 28.12 -19.07 6.57
N ILE A 215 28.34 -17.76 6.58
CA ILE A 215 27.27 -16.75 6.63
C ILE A 215 26.34 -16.88 5.41
N LEU A 216 26.91 -17.09 4.22
CA LEU A 216 26.16 -17.25 2.97
C LEU A 216 25.29 -18.51 2.98
N LEU A 217 25.78 -19.61 3.55
CA LEU A 217 24.98 -20.81 3.75
C LEU A 217 23.83 -20.56 4.73
N GLU A 218 24.09 -20.00 5.91
CA GLU A 218 23.06 -19.70 6.91
C GLU A 218 21.98 -18.75 6.36
N ASP A 219 22.36 -17.70 5.62
CA ASP A 219 21.39 -16.79 4.99
C ASP A 219 20.57 -17.49 3.88
N SER A 220 21.15 -18.44 3.15
CA SER A 220 20.40 -19.23 2.16
C SER A 220 19.37 -20.16 2.82
N GLU A 221 19.71 -20.80 3.95
CA GLU A 221 18.79 -21.64 4.72
C GLU A 221 17.67 -20.80 5.37
N ARG A 222 18.03 -19.66 5.97
CA ARG A 222 17.07 -18.70 6.52
C ARG A 222 16.12 -18.15 5.45
N PHE A 223 16.62 -17.89 4.24
CA PHE A 223 15.80 -17.47 3.09
C PHE A 223 14.84 -18.58 2.64
N LEU A 224 15.33 -19.81 2.48
CA LEU A 224 14.53 -20.97 2.07
C LEU A 224 13.40 -21.27 3.07
N SER A 225 13.72 -21.32 4.37
CA SER A 225 12.73 -21.50 5.44
C SER A 225 11.65 -20.41 5.38
N ARG A 226 12.05 -19.14 5.23
CA ARG A 226 11.12 -18.02 5.17
C ARG A 226 10.28 -18.00 3.88
N SER A 227 10.80 -18.53 2.77
CA SER A 227 10.03 -18.73 1.53
C SER A 227 8.94 -19.78 1.75
N GLN A 228 9.27 -20.91 2.36
CA GLN A 228 8.32 -21.99 2.66
C GLN A 228 7.22 -21.53 3.64
N ASP A 229 7.56 -20.75 4.67
CA ASP A 229 6.58 -20.13 5.57
C ASP A 229 5.61 -19.20 4.82
N LEU A 230 6.13 -18.39 3.89
CA LEU A 230 5.32 -17.48 3.08
C LEU A 230 4.44 -18.22 2.07
N GLU A 231 4.94 -19.28 1.42
CA GLU A 231 4.18 -20.16 0.54
C GLU A 231 3.05 -20.88 1.30
N HIS A 232 3.31 -21.35 2.51
CA HIS A 232 2.27 -21.94 3.37
C HIS A 232 1.22 -20.91 3.79
N GLN A 233 1.62 -19.68 4.15
CA GLN A 233 0.70 -18.59 4.47
C GLN A 233 -0.16 -18.19 3.26
N LEU A 234 0.44 -18.06 2.07
CA LEU A 234 -0.28 -17.80 0.82
C LEU A 234 -1.29 -18.91 0.53
N SER A 235 -0.88 -20.18 0.55
CA SER A 235 -1.79 -21.30 0.31
C SER A 235 -2.88 -21.44 1.37
N THR A 236 -2.68 -20.90 2.57
CA THR A 236 -3.73 -20.81 3.61
C THR A 236 -4.72 -19.70 3.25
N LYS A 237 -4.23 -18.52 2.84
CA LYS A 237 -5.08 -17.39 2.44
C LYS A 237 -5.84 -17.61 1.13
N GLU A 238 -5.28 -18.35 0.18
CA GLU A 238 -5.99 -18.79 -1.02
C GLU A 238 -7.23 -19.64 -0.67
N LYS A 239 -7.10 -20.59 0.27
CA LYS A 239 -8.22 -21.41 0.74
C LYS A 239 -9.27 -20.59 1.50
N GLU A 240 -8.86 -19.62 2.31
CA GLU A 240 -9.78 -18.66 2.95
C GLU A 240 -10.57 -17.85 1.90
N LEU A 241 -9.89 -17.34 0.87
CA LEU A 241 -10.51 -16.59 -0.22
C LEU A 241 -11.46 -17.44 -1.08
N GLU A 242 -11.13 -18.71 -1.33
CA GLU A 242 -12.02 -19.64 -2.03
C GLU A 242 -13.32 -19.89 -1.23
N ILE A 243 -13.20 -20.13 0.09
CA ILE A 243 -14.35 -20.29 0.99
C ILE A 243 -15.21 -19.02 1.00
N LEU A 244 -14.60 -17.84 1.07
CA LEU A 244 -15.32 -16.55 1.02
C LEU A 244 -15.99 -16.32 -0.34
N SER A 245 -15.32 -16.61 -1.46
CA SER A 245 -15.91 -16.51 -2.81
C SER A 245 -17.12 -17.42 -2.98
N ASN A 246 -17.05 -18.65 -2.47
CA ASN A 246 -18.16 -19.60 -2.53
C ASN A 246 -19.32 -19.20 -1.58
N LYS A 247 -19.03 -18.58 -0.43
CA LYS A 247 -20.04 -17.96 0.43
C LYS A 247 -20.71 -16.76 -0.25
N GLN A 248 -19.95 -15.90 -0.93
CA GLN A 248 -20.46 -14.75 -1.68
C GLN A 248 -21.42 -15.21 -2.79
N LYS A 249 -21.00 -16.13 -3.66
CA LYS A 249 -21.85 -16.69 -4.74
C LYS A 249 -23.18 -17.24 -4.22
N ARG A 250 -23.17 -17.87 -3.04
CA ARG A 250 -24.39 -18.38 -2.38
C ARG A 250 -25.30 -17.24 -1.93
N LEU A 251 -24.75 -16.19 -1.29
CA LEU A 251 -25.52 -15.02 -0.89
C LEU A 251 -26.10 -14.27 -2.11
N GLU A 252 -25.32 -14.11 -3.19
CA GLU A 252 -25.78 -13.54 -4.46
C GLU A 252 -26.91 -14.35 -5.12
N HIS A 253 -26.93 -15.66 -4.94
CA HIS A 253 -28.03 -16.52 -5.39
C HIS A 253 -29.29 -16.27 -4.54
N GLN A 254 -29.16 -16.31 -3.20
CA GLN A 254 -30.28 -16.08 -2.28
C GLN A 254 -30.87 -14.68 -2.43
N CYS A 255 -30.05 -13.66 -2.64
CA CYS A 255 -30.51 -12.31 -2.95
C CYS A 255 -31.33 -12.29 -4.26
N ARG A 256 -30.89 -12.97 -5.32
CA ARG A 256 -31.63 -13.04 -6.59
C ARG A 256 -32.96 -13.78 -6.47
N GLU A 257 -33.02 -14.85 -5.68
CA GLU A 257 -34.26 -15.58 -5.37
C GLU A 257 -35.26 -14.67 -4.64
N LEU A 258 -34.84 -14.04 -3.53
CA LEU A 258 -35.67 -13.09 -2.76
C LEU A 258 -36.15 -11.90 -3.62
N HIS A 259 -35.35 -11.39 -4.55
CA HIS A 259 -35.77 -10.34 -5.48
C HIS A 259 -36.77 -10.85 -6.54
N SER A 260 -36.79 -12.15 -6.86
CA SER A 260 -37.85 -12.73 -7.71
C SER A 260 -39.15 -12.84 -6.92
N GLU A 261 -39.11 -13.44 -5.73
CA GLU A 261 -40.26 -13.56 -4.84
C GLU A 261 -40.89 -12.19 -4.51
N GLN A 262 -40.06 -11.17 -4.29
CA GLN A 262 -40.53 -9.80 -4.05
C GLN A 262 -41.19 -9.16 -5.29
N ARG A 263 -40.73 -9.49 -6.51
CA ARG A 263 -41.36 -9.03 -7.77
C ARG A 263 -42.68 -9.75 -8.02
N GLU A 264 -42.73 -11.07 -7.78
CA GLU A 264 -43.94 -11.89 -7.94
C GLU A 264 -45.03 -11.46 -6.96
N THR A 265 -44.69 -11.30 -5.68
CA THR A 265 -45.62 -10.79 -4.65
C THR A 265 -46.02 -9.33 -4.90
N ALA A 266 -45.16 -8.47 -5.46
CA ALA A 266 -45.55 -7.13 -5.88
C ALA A 266 -46.61 -7.15 -7.01
N VAL A 267 -46.42 -8.01 -8.03
CA VAL A 267 -47.38 -8.20 -9.12
C VAL A 267 -48.71 -8.77 -8.61
N GLU A 268 -48.69 -9.70 -7.67
CA GLU A 268 -49.91 -10.22 -7.03
C GLU A 268 -50.64 -9.14 -6.21
N ASN A 269 -49.92 -8.33 -5.44
CA ASN A 269 -50.50 -7.19 -4.70
C ASN A 269 -51.15 -6.15 -5.64
N VAL A 270 -50.59 -5.91 -6.83
CA VAL A 270 -51.22 -5.03 -7.83
C VAL A 270 -52.54 -5.62 -8.35
N LYS A 271 -52.57 -6.93 -8.67
CA LYS A 271 -53.81 -7.62 -9.08
C LYS A 271 -54.88 -7.60 -7.98
N LEU A 272 -54.48 -7.83 -6.73
CA LEU A 272 -55.40 -7.79 -5.59
C LEU A 272 -55.94 -6.37 -5.33
N LYS A 273 -55.15 -5.32 -5.57
CA LYS A 273 -55.66 -3.93 -5.53
C LYS A 273 -56.70 -3.68 -6.61
N GLN A 274 -56.39 -4.02 -7.87
CA GLN A 274 -57.33 -3.89 -8.98
C GLN A 274 -58.66 -4.63 -8.72
N TYR A 275 -58.59 -5.86 -8.22
CA TYR A 275 -59.79 -6.64 -7.86
C TYR A 275 -60.60 -6.01 -6.72
N ASN A 276 -59.95 -5.43 -5.69
CA ASN A 276 -60.64 -4.69 -4.64
C ASN A 276 -61.27 -3.38 -5.15
N GLU A 277 -60.63 -2.70 -6.12
CA GLU A 277 -61.19 -1.52 -6.78
C GLU A 277 -62.38 -1.88 -7.69
N ASP A 278 -62.35 -3.04 -8.36
CA ASP A 278 -63.46 -3.58 -9.15
C ASP A 278 -64.66 -3.91 -8.24
N LEU A 279 -64.44 -4.64 -7.14
CA LEU A 279 -65.47 -4.93 -6.14
C LEU A 279 -66.00 -3.67 -5.45
N GLY A 280 -65.15 -2.66 -5.23
CA GLY A 280 -65.58 -1.35 -4.73
C GLY A 280 -66.58 -0.69 -5.67
N ARG A 281 -66.28 -0.65 -6.97
CA ARG A 281 -67.17 -0.10 -8.00
C ARG A 281 -68.47 -0.89 -8.16
N GLU A 282 -68.44 -2.22 -8.04
CA GLU A 282 -69.64 -3.06 -8.06
C GLU A 282 -70.52 -2.87 -6.80
N LEU A 283 -69.90 -2.71 -5.63
CA LEU A 283 -70.58 -2.39 -4.37
C LEU A 283 -71.20 -0.98 -4.41
N GLU A 284 -70.51 0.01 -4.97
CA GLU A 284 -71.06 1.35 -5.19
C GLU A 284 -72.25 1.33 -6.15
N HIS A 285 -72.16 0.60 -7.27
CA HIS A 285 -73.25 0.44 -8.24
C HIS A 285 -74.50 -0.17 -7.58
N THR A 286 -74.35 -1.32 -6.92
CA THR A 286 -75.46 -2.01 -6.25
C THR A 286 -76.04 -1.20 -5.08
N THR A 287 -75.23 -0.37 -4.41
CA THR A 287 -75.70 0.58 -3.40
C THR A 287 -76.53 1.72 -4.03
N GLN A 288 -76.14 2.23 -5.19
CA GLN A 288 -76.91 3.24 -5.93
C GLN A 288 -78.24 2.67 -6.45
N GLU A 289 -78.24 1.46 -7.01
CA GLU A 289 -79.46 0.75 -7.41
C GLU A 289 -80.41 0.53 -6.23
N LEU A 290 -79.87 0.13 -5.07
CA LEU A 290 -80.65 -0.02 -3.84
C LEU A 290 -81.24 1.31 -3.35
N SER A 291 -80.50 2.42 -3.44
CA SER A 291 -81.01 3.77 -3.11
C SER A 291 -82.18 4.16 -4.02
N LEU A 292 -82.03 3.98 -5.33
CA LEU A 292 -83.09 4.26 -6.31
C LEU A 292 -84.33 3.38 -6.08
N ALA A 293 -84.15 2.11 -5.71
CA ALA A 293 -85.25 1.23 -5.33
C ALA A 293 -85.95 1.67 -4.03
N GLN A 294 -85.20 2.16 -3.03
CA GLN A 294 -85.76 2.72 -1.80
C GLN A 294 -86.55 4.01 -2.04
N GLU A 295 -86.07 4.90 -2.91
CA GLU A 295 -86.80 6.11 -3.33
C GLU A 295 -88.10 5.76 -4.07
N GLN A 296 -88.07 4.78 -4.98
CA GLN A 296 -89.27 4.30 -5.67
C GLN A 296 -90.29 3.68 -4.68
N LEU A 297 -89.83 2.89 -3.71
CA LEU A 297 -90.70 2.34 -2.66
C LEU A 297 -91.31 3.46 -1.79
N MET A 298 -90.55 4.50 -1.45
CA MET A 298 -91.06 5.65 -0.70
C MET A 298 -92.14 6.40 -1.47
N LEU A 299 -91.95 6.65 -2.77
CA LEU A 299 -92.95 7.28 -3.64
C LEU A 299 -94.22 6.43 -3.77
N LEU A 300 -94.10 5.11 -3.91
CA LEU A 300 -95.23 4.19 -3.97
C LEU A 300 -95.98 4.11 -2.62
N GLN A 301 -95.25 4.15 -1.49
CA GLN A 301 -95.84 4.19 -0.15
C GLN A 301 -96.58 5.51 0.09
N GLU A 302 -96.04 6.64 -0.37
CA GLU A 302 -96.73 7.93 -0.30
C GLU A 302 -98.01 7.91 -1.17
N GLN A 303 -97.94 7.44 -2.42
CA GLN A 303 -99.12 7.28 -3.28
C GLN A 303 -100.18 6.37 -2.65
N ALA A 304 -99.77 5.26 -2.03
CA ALA A 304 -100.69 4.38 -1.31
C ALA A 304 -101.35 5.06 -0.10
N SER A 305 -100.62 5.92 0.63
CA SER A 305 -101.19 6.70 1.74
C SER A 305 -102.19 7.77 1.26
N ARG A 306 -101.86 8.53 0.21
CA ARG A 306 -102.78 9.51 -0.39
C ARG A 306 -104.07 8.85 -0.92
N LEU A 307 -103.94 7.71 -1.60
CA LEU A 307 -105.10 6.91 -2.05
C LEU A 307 -105.90 6.31 -0.90
N HIS A 308 -105.31 6.13 0.28
CA HIS A 308 -106.02 5.71 1.48
C HIS A 308 -106.81 6.87 2.09
N GLU A 309 -106.19 8.04 2.25
CA GLU A 309 -106.84 9.28 2.71
C GLU A 309 -108.00 9.71 1.81
N GLU A 310 -107.83 9.65 0.48
CA GLU A 310 -108.90 9.93 -0.48
C GLU A 310 -110.11 8.98 -0.30
N ARG A 311 -109.85 7.69 -0.07
CA ARG A 311 -110.90 6.68 0.20
C ARG A 311 -111.59 6.93 1.54
N GLU A 312 -110.85 7.27 2.60
CA GLU A 312 -111.45 7.61 3.90
C GLU A 312 -112.33 8.87 3.78
N MET A 313 -111.88 9.88 3.05
CA MET A 313 -112.64 11.10 2.77
C MET A 313 -113.89 10.84 1.91
N GLU A 314 -113.85 9.90 0.96
CA GLU A 314 -115.03 9.48 0.19
C GLU A 314 -116.00 8.65 1.03
N ILE A 315 -115.51 7.70 1.83
CA ILE A 315 -116.31 6.95 2.82
C ILE A 315 -116.99 7.92 3.80
N TYR A 316 -116.29 8.95 4.27
CA TYR A 316 -116.85 10.00 5.12
C TYR A 316 -117.97 10.76 4.40
N ARG A 317 -117.75 11.22 3.16
CA ARG A 317 -118.78 11.93 2.35
C ARG A 317 -120.03 11.07 2.13
N VAL A 318 -119.87 9.79 1.79
CA VAL A 318 -120.98 8.84 1.58
C VAL A 318 -121.71 8.54 2.90
N THR A 319 -120.98 8.42 4.00
CA THR A 319 -121.59 8.26 5.33
C THR A 319 -122.39 9.50 5.72
N GLU A 320 -121.86 10.69 5.45
CA GLU A 320 -122.52 11.97 5.77
C GLU A 320 -123.77 12.21 4.92
N SER A 321 -123.75 11.92 3.61
CA SER A 321 -124.95 11.97 2.76
C SER A 321 -126.01 10.97 3.23
N LEU A 322 -125.62 9.75 3.59
CA LEU A 322 -126.52 8.74 4.16
C LEU A 322 -127.16 9.19 5.49
N GLN A 323 -126.42 9.88 6.37
CA GLN A 323 -127.03 10.47 7.57
C GLN A 323 -127.99 11.63 7.23
N ARG A 324 -127.70 12.47 6.23
CA ARG A 324 -128.63 13.51 5.75
C ARG A 324 -129.93 12.90 5.21
N GLU A 325 -129.84 11.86 4.39
CA GLU A 325 -131.01 11.14 3.86
C GLU A 325 -131.81 10.48 4.99
N ARG A 326 -131.14 9.77 5.90
CA ARG A 326 -131.76 9.19 7.10
C ARG A 326 -132.49 10.24 7.95
N ALA A 327 -131.91 11.42 8.14
CA ALA A 327 -132.55 12.52 8.86
C ALA A 327 -133.74 13.11 8.09
N SER A 328 -133.70 13.12 6.76
CA SER A 328 -134.83 13.52 5.90
C SER A 328 -135.98 12.51 5.98
N LEU A 329 -135.69 11.21 5.88
CA LEU A 329 -136.65 10.12 6.01
C LEU A 329 -137.30 10.09 7.40
N LEU A 330 -136.55 10.38 8.47
CA LEU A 330 -137.10 10.54 9.81
C LEU A 330 -138.09 11.72 9.89
N LYS A 331 -137.74 12.88 9.31
CA LYS A 331 -138.68 14.03 9.23
C LYS A 331 -139.94 13.71 8.43
N GLN A 332 -139.84 12.95 7.34
CA GLN A 332 -141.00 12.47 6.58
C GLN A 332 -141.86 11.49 7.40
N LEU A 333 -141.23 10.56 8.13
CA LEU A 333 -141.92 9.64 9.04
C LEU A 333 -142.67 10.39 10.15
N ASP A 334 -142.07 11.43 10.73
CA ASP A 334 -142.69 12.24 11.76
C ASP A 334 -143.80 13.15 11.21
N LEU A 335 -143.66 13.70 10.00
CA LEU A 335 -144.76 14.40 9.31
C LEU A 335 -145.95 13.46 9.04
N LEU A 336 -145.68 12.21 8.63
CA LEU A 336 -146.71 11.19 8.44
C LEU A 336 -147.37 10.76 9.77
N ARG A 337 -146.62 10.76 10.88
CA ARG A 337 -147.17 10.55 12.24
C ARG A 337 -148.08 11.71 12.66
N GLU A 338 -147.65 12.94 12.44
CA GLU A 338 -148.43 14.15 12.76
C GLU A 338 -149.72 14.22 11.93
N MET A 339 -149.67 13.89 10.63
CA MET A 339 -150.88 13.74 9.80
C MET A 339 -151.80 12.60 10.29
N ASN A 340 -151.25 11.43 10.65
CA ASN A 340 -152.05 10.32 11.18
C ASN A 340 -152.67 10.61 12.55
N LYS A 341 -152.14 11.59 13.29
CA LYS A 341 -152.70 12.14 14.52
C LYS A 341 -153.80 13.15 14.20
N HIS A 342 -153.53 14.14 13.34
CA HIS A 342 -154.53 15.13 12.90
C HIS A 342 -155.80 14.49 12.30
N LEU A 343 -155.64 13.42 11.51
CA LEU A 343 -156.74 12.63 10.94
C LEU A 343 -157.52 11.78 11.96
N ARG A 344 -157.03 11.64 13.20
CA ARG A 344 -157.79 11.09 14.34
C ARG A 344 -158.49 12.22 15.09
N ASP A 345 -157.78 13.30 15.37
CA ASP A 345 -158.29 14.47 16.08
C ASP A 345 -159.49 15.11 15.33
N GLU A 346 -159.44 15.21 14.00
CA GLU A 346 -160.57 15.62 13.14
C GLU A 346 -161.77 14.67 13.19
N ARG A 347 -161.53 13.39 13.43
CA ARG A 347 -162.56 12.34 13.49
C ARG A 347 -163.36 12.42 14.79
N ASP A 348 -162.65 12.67 15.89
CA ASP A 348 -163.21 12.73 17.24
C ASP A 348 -164.00 14.03 17.50
N MET A 349 -163.71 15.10 16.75
CA MET A 349 -164.44 16.38 16.80
C MET A 349 -165.90 16.34 16.28
N CYS A 350 -166.32 15.27 15.60
CA CYS A 350 -167.57 15.29 14.82
C CYS A 350 -168.84 14.84 15.60
N TYR A 351 -168.72 14.16 16.75
CA TYR A 351 -169.88 13.62 17.48
C TYR A 351 -169.80 13.73 19.01
N GLN A 352 -170.53 14.70 19.60
CA GLN A 352 -170.87 14.70 21.03
C GLN A 352 -172.33 15.12 21.27
N LYS A 353 -173.12 14.24 21.92
CA LYS A 353 -174.33 14.49 22.72
C LYS A 353 -174.62 13.24 23.59
N PRO A 354 -175.42 13.32 24.69
CA PRO A 354 -174.86 12.93 25.99
C PRO A 354 -175.62 11.86 26.79
N ASN A 355 -175.09 11.58 27.99
CA ASN A 355 -175.68 11.02 29.22
C ASN A 355 -175.33 9.57 29.64
N THR A 356 -174.65 9.48 30.80
CA THR A 356 -174.86 8.55 31.95
C THR A 356 -174.97 7.04 31.68
N THR A 357 -174.16 6.14 32.26
CA THR A 357 -174.15 5.80 33.71
C THR A 357 -172.93 4.94 34.16
N ALA A 358 -172.88 4.65 35.47
CA ALA A 358 -171.82 4.10 36.29
C ALA A 358 -171.15 2.72 35.97
N ALA A 359 -169.83 2.70 36.22
CA ALA A 359 -169.06 1.71 37.03
C ALA A 359 -168.55 0.35 36.46
N LYS A 360 -167.50 -0.14 37.17
CA LYS A 360 -166.87 -1.49 37.23
C LYS A 360 -165.77 -1.89 36.22
N LEU A 361 -164.53 -1.91 36.75
CA LEU A 361 -163.62 -3.08 36.83
C LEU A 361 -163.33 -3.98 35.60
N SER A 362 -162.17 -3.73 34.98
CA SER A 362 -161.02 -4.68 34.89
C SER A 362 -160.97 -5.88 33.90
N TRP A 363 -159.72 -6.17 33.48
CA TRP A 363 -159.12 -7.47 33.05
C TRP A 363 -159.19 -8.00 31.59
N LYS A 364 -158.00 -7.98 30.95
CA LYS A 364 -157.25 -9.10 30.31
C LYS A 364 -157.62 -9.74 28.94
N GLN A 365 -156.52 -10.17 28.28
CA GLN A 365 -156.34 -11.35 27.38
C GLN A 365 -156.78 -11.19 25.89
N ARG A 366 -155.88 -11.43 24.91
CA ARG A 366 -155.37 -12.70 24.27
C ARG A 366 -156.40 -13.32 23.29
N SER A 367 -156.07 -13.97 22.16
CA SER A 367 -154.81 -14.32 21.42
C SER A 367 -155.21 -14.96 20.03
N GLU A 368 -154.42 -15.61 19.15
CA GLU A 368 -153.01 -16.08 19.06
C GLU A 368 -152.61 -16.34 17.57
N SER A 369 -151.29 -16.39 17.27
CA SER A 369 -150.60 -17.25 16.23
C SER A 369 -150.96 -17.10 14.71
N ILE A 370 -150.17 -17.54 13.70
CA ILE A 370 -149.41 -18.81 13.46
C ILE A 370 -148.15 -18.64 12.53
N THR A 371 -147.00 -19.25 12.90
CA THR A 371 -145.74 -19.69 12.17
C THR A 371 -145.10 -18.84 11.05
N MET A 372 -143.76 -18.75 10.90
CA MET A 372 -142.75 -19.84 10.67
C MET A 372 -141.32 -19.58 11.22
N LYS A 373 -140.41 -20.57 11.07
CA LYS A 373 -139.00 -20.65 11.56
C LYS A 373 -137.98 -19.96 10.61
N HIS A 374 -136.68 -19.73 10.87
CA HIS A 374 -135.61 -20.24 11.81
C HIS A 374 -134.82 -19.03 12.39
N SER A 375 -134.22 -18.96 13.60
CA SER A 375 -133.22 -19.81 14.33
C SER A 375 -131.80 -19.76 13.71
N GLU A 376 -130.68 -19.43 14.38
CA GLU A 376 -130.26 -18.68 15.61
C GLU A 376 -128.72 -18.37 15.40
N ARG A 377 -127.80 -17.84 16.23
CA ARG A 377 -127.53 -17.48 17.66
C ARG A 377 -126.40 -16.37 17.60
N LYS A 378 -126.02 -15.46 18.51
CA LYS A 378 -125.92 -15.30 20.00
C LYS A 378 -124.75 -16.05 20.70
N GLN A 379 -124.07 -15.52 21.73
CA GLN A 379 -123.76 -14.13 22.18
C GLN A 379 -122.60 -14.18 23.23
N SER A 380 -121.99 -13.04 23.58
CA SER A 380 -121.06 -12.73 24.71
C SER A 380 -121.23 -13.56 26.01
N PHE A 381 -120.20 -13.85 26.84
CA PHE A 381 -119.43 -12.86 27.64
C PHE A 381 -118.23 -13.44 28.45
N LYS A 382 -117.17 -12.61 28.61
CA LYS A 382 -116.28 -12.39 29.80
C LYS A 382 -115.32 -13.48 30.39
N SER A 383 -114.02 -13.13 30.32
CA SER A 383 -112.97 -13.11 31.37
C SER A 383 -112.54 -14.37 32.15
N ASP A 384 -111.26 -14.81 32.14
CA ASP A 384 -110.10 -14.49 31.26
C ASP A 384 -109.26 -15.76 30.88
N GLU A 385 -108.06 -16.18 31.35
CA GLU A 385 -107.03 -15.77 32.36
C GLU A 385 -105.60 -16.29 31.93
N ASP A 386 -104.54 -15.93 32.70
CA ASP A 386 -103.05 -16.05 32.57
C ASP A 386 -102.24 -17.23 31.88
N GLU A 387 -101.11 -16.83 31.25
CA GLU A 387 -99.70 -17.37 31.19
C GLU A 387 -99.19 -18.61 30.34
N GLU A 388 -97.92 -18.43 29.89
CA GLU A 388 -96.78 -19.32 29.49
C GLU A 388 -96.78 -20.40 28.34
N VAL A 389 -96.16 -20.02 27.19
CA VAL A 389 -94.84 -20.48 26.66
C VAL A 389 -94.55 -21.97 26.23
N LEU A 390 -94.33 -22.17 24.90
CA LEU A 390 -93.51 -23.21 24.21
C LEU A 390 -93.94 -24.73 24.35
N PRO A 391 -93.30 -25.77 23.72
CA PRO A 391 -92.10 -25.83 22.84
C PRO A 391 -92.16 -26.71 21.54
N GLN A 392 -91.13 -26.53 20.69
CA GLN A 392 -90.40 -27.49 19.81
C GLN A 392 -91.03 -28.79 19.19
N SER A 393 -91.06 -28.82 17.85
CA SER A 393 -90.31 -29.76 16.96
C SER A 393 -90.79 -31.19 16.61
N LYS A 394 -90.32 -31.66 15.41
CA LYS A 394 -90.12 -33.05 14.89
C LYS A 394 -91.13 -33.70 13.89
N ARG A 395 -90.65 -33.79 12.64
CA ARG A 395 -90.55 -35.00 11.75
C ARG A 395 -91.83 -35.72 11.21
N LYS A 396 -91.99 -35.70 9.87
CA LYS A 396 -91.81 -36.82 8.88
C LYS A 396 -92.27 -36.37 7.47
N ASN A 397 -91.59 -36.60 6.35
CA ASN A 397 -91.05 -37.80 5.67
C ASN A 397 -92.05 -38.64 4.85
N MET A 398 -92.00 -38.48 3.51
CA MET A 398 -92.19 -39.50 2.45
C MET A 398 -91.20 -39.14 1.31
N ILE A 399 -90.28 -40.02 0.87
CA ILE A 399 -90.42 -41.08 -0.18
C ILE A 399 -90.73 -40.46 -1.56
N GLY A 400 -89.95 -40.67 -2.65
CA GLY A 400 -88.72 -41.44 -2.95
C GLY A 400 -88.20 -41.04 -4.36
N VAL A 401 -87.30 -41.70 -5.10
CA VAL A 401 -86.42 -42.88 -4.91
C VAL A 401 -85.40 -42.94 -6.09
N ASN A 402 -84.11 -43.30 -5.83
CA ASN A 402 -83.01 -43.73 -6.75
C ASN A 402 -82.66 -42.86 -8.00
N GLY A 403 -81.48 -42.93 -8.65
CA GLY A 403 -80.21 -43.67 -8.50
C GLY A 403 -79.50 -43.69 -9.87
N HIS A 404 -78.22 -43.35 -10.07
CA HIS A 404 -76.98 -44.08 -9.75
C HIS A 404 -75.75 -43.10 -9.85
N SER A 405 -74.62 -43.21 -9.13
CA SER A 405 -73.57 -44.27 -9.09
C SER A 405 -72.68 -44.27 -10.36
N MET A 406 -71.34 -44.34 -10.32
CA MET A 406 -70.31 -44.28 -9.26
C MET A 406 -68.99 -43.76 -9.90
N ASP A 407 -67.82 -43.59 -9.27
CA ASP A 407 -66.93 -44.57 -8.61
C ASP A 407 -65.92 -43.90 -7.62
N LEU A 408 -65.18 -44.73 -6.88
CA LEU A 408 -64.13 -44.36 -5.91
C LEU A 408 -62.72 -44.54 -6.51
N GLU A 409 -61.73 -43.80 -5.99
CA GLU A 409 -60.62 -44.43 -5.26
C GLU A 409 -59.96 -43.44 -4.27
N ASP A 410 -59.05 -43.95 -3.43
CA ASP A 410 -58.67 -43.38 -2.12
C ASP A 410 -57.17 -43.02 -2.05
N MET A 411 -56.79 -41.97 -1.28
CA MET A 411 -55.60 -42.00 -0.40
C MET A 411 -55.39 -40.71 0.44
N VAL A 412 -55.58 -40.84 1.77
CA VAL A 412 -54.65 -40.40 2.86
C VAL A 412 -54.39 -38.88 3.11
N ASP A 413 -55.18 -38.35 4.06
CA ASP A 413 -54.80 -37.56 5.26
C ASP A 413 -53.64 -36.54 5.24
N ARG A 414 -53.98 -35.24 5.40
CA ARG A 414 -53.36 -34.36 6.42
C ARG A 414 -54.33 -33.36 7.08
N ARG A 415 -54.78 -33.73 8.29
CA ARG A 415 -55.15 -32.96 9.52
C ARG A 415 -55.65 -31.46 9.52
N PRO A 416 -56.52 -31.09 10.50
CA PRO A 416 -57.10 -29.74 10.70
C PRO A 416 -56.22 -28.75 11.54
N PRO A 417 -56.64 -27.48 11.74
CA PRO A 417 -55.80 -26.41 12.30
C PRO A 417 -56.02 -26.11 13.81
N SER A 418 -55.49 -24.95 14.26
CA SER A 418 -55.51 -24.35 15.62
C SER A 418 -54.51 -24.94 16.63
N LYS A 419 -54.15 -24.29 17.74
CA LYS A 419 -53.75 -22.90 18.12
C LYS A 419 -53.64 -22.94 19.67
N HIS A 420 -52.51 -22.50 20.25
CA HIS A 420 -52.23 -22.52 21.70
C HIS A 420 -52.07 -23.96 22.28
N GLN A 421 -51.27 -24.25 23.31
CA GLN A 421 -51.01 -23.51 24.56
C GLN A 421 -49.54 -23.68 25.05
N LEU A 422 -49.17 -22.95 26.12
CA LEU A 422 -47.84 -22.95 26.75
C LEU A 422 -47.57 -24.18 27.63
N GLN A 423 -46.34 -24.72 27.60
CA GLN A 423 -45.71 -25.37 28.77
C GLN A 423 -44.18 -25.28 28.67
N ARG A 424 -43.50 -25.13 29.81
CA ARG A 424 -42.03 -25.25 29.94
C ARG A 424 -41.69 -26.63 30.51
N ILE A 425 -40.69 -27.28 29.94
CA ILE A 425 -39.84 -28.27 30.63
C ILE A 425 -38.39 -27.78 30.45
N ILE A 426 -37.57 -27.98 31.49
CA ILE A 426 -36.23 -27.42 31.64
C ILE A 426 -35.17 -28.50 31.29
N SER A 427 -33.92 -28.07 31.10
CA SER A 427 -32.69 -28.84 30.80
C SER A 427 -32.47 -29.04 29.29
N ILE A 428 -31.27 -28.79 28.74
CA ILE A 428 -29.97 -28.38 29.32
C ILE A 428 -29.11 -27.74 28.20
N GLU A 429 -28.10 -26.87 28.40
CA GLU A 429 -27.36 -26.40 29.58
C GLU A 429 -27.34 -24.83 29.62
N GLU A 430 -26.21 -24.19 29.98
CA GLU A 430 -25.91 -22.74 29.99
C GLU A 430 -24.73 -22.40 29.05
N ASP A 431 -24.69 -21.18 28.52
CA ASP A 431 -23.44 -20.41 28.38
C ASP A 431 -23.73 -18.89 28.32
N HIS A 432 -22.81 -18.04 28.81
CA HIS A 432 -23.11 -16.65 29.16
C HIS A 432 -22.18 -15.60 28.53
N LEU A 433 -22.76 -14.56 27.88
CA LEU A 433 -22.20 -13.20 27.89
C LEU A 433 -23.29 -12.13 27.63
N PRO A 434 -23.19 -10.90 28.21
CA PRO A 434 -24.38 -10.06 28.44
C PRO A 434 -24.65 -8.96 27.39
N GLN A 435 -25.83 -8.35 27.53
CA GLN A 435 -26.32 -7.24 26.72
C GLN A 435 -25.60 -5.92 27.03
N LEU A 436 -25.51 -5.02 26.04
CA LEU A 436 -25.92 -3.63 26.26
C LEU A 436 -26.42 -2.97 24.95
N LEU A 437 -27.74 -2.99 24.78
CA LEU A 437 -28.46 -2.11 23.85
C LEU A 437 -29.12 -0.98 24.65
N GLN A 438 -29.51 0.08 23.94
CA GLN A 438 -30.60 1.01 24.27
C GLN A 438 -30.29 2.23 25.17
N GLN A 439 -29.83 3.31 24.53
CA GLN A 439 -30.55 4.60 24.43
C GLN A 439 -29.78 5.57 23.50
N GLY A 440 -30.39 6.30 22.57
CA GLY A 440 -31.80 6.26 22.14
C GLY A 440 -31.99 6.97 20.79
N TYR A 441 -33.10 6.66 20.10
CA TYR A 441 -33.51 7.38 18.90
C TYR A 441 -34.14 8.73 19.27
N GLN A 442 -33.92 9.75 18.44
CA GLN A 442 -34.94 10.77 18.23
C GLN A 442 -35.09 11.10 16.74
N THR A 443 -36.33 11.15 16.29
CA THR A 443 -36.71 11.16 14.87
C THR A 443 -37.04 12.57 14.40
N GLN A 444 -36.66 12.92 13.17
CA GLN A 444 -37.47 13.84 12.38
C GLN A 444 -37.35 13.56 10.87
N LEU A 445 -38.48 13.69 10.17
CA LEU A 445 -38.65 13.41 8.75
C LEU A 445 -39.14 14.69 8.07
N ARG A 446 -38.37 15.23 7.13
CA ARG A 446 -38.68 16.17 6.02
C ARG A 446 -37.35 16.72 5.48
N GLU A 447 -37.23 17.13 4.23
CA GLU A 447 -38.21 17.24 3.14
C GLU A 447 -37.56 16.74 1.83
N TRP A 448 -38.34 16.51 0.77
CA TRP A 448 -37.76 16.18 -0.55
C TRP A 448 -37.38 17.46 -1.30
N SER A 449 -36.31 17.39 -2.09
CA SER A 449 -36.07 18.22 -3.27
C SER A 449 -35.51 17.32 -4.36
N GLU A 450 -35.96 17.54 -5.60
CA GLU A 450 -35.69 16.70 -6.76
C GLU A 450 -34.36 17.10 -7.45
N ASP A 451 -34.14 16.55 -8.64
CA ASP A 451 -33.05 16.84 -9.60
C ASP A 451 -31.64 16.30 -9.20
N GLU A 452 -30.83 15.76 -10.12
CA GLU A 452 -30.99 15.58 -11.57
C GLU A 452 -30.30 14.27 -12.03
N GLU A 453 -30.77 13.66 -13.13
CA GLU A 453 -30.23 12.39 -13.67
C GLU A 453 -29.01 12.64 -14.58
N LEU A 454 -27.95 11.86 -14.42
CA LEU A 454 -26.93 11.65 -15.47
C LEU A 454 -26.49 10.18 -15.50
N GLU A 455 -26.86 9.49 -16.58
CA GLU A 455 -26.30 8.20 -16.97
C GLU A 455 -24.96 8.41 -17.71
N GLU A 456 -23.93 7.61 -17.39
CA GLU A 456 -22.84 7.32 -18.33
C GLU A 456 -22.53 5.81 -18.33
N ASP A 457 -22.65 5.20 -19.50
CA ASP A 457 -22.36 3.78 -19.74
C ASP A 457 -20.87 3.48 -19.54
N MET A 458 -20.54 2.51 -18.66
CA MET A 458 -19.15 2.11 -18.40
C MET A 458 -18.75 0.88 -19.23
N ASP A 459 -18.72 1.04 -20.55
CA ASP A 459 -18.44 -0.07 -21.48
C ASP A 459 -16.96 -0.54 -21.45
N LEU A 460 -16.76 -1.86 -21.56
CA LEU A 460 -15.44 -2.48 -21.46
C LEU A 460 -14.68 -2.41 -22.79
N GLN A 461 -13.47 -1.86 -22.77
CA GLN A 461 -12.51 -2.17 -23.84
C GLN A 461 -11.05 -2.19 -23.40
N MET A 462 -10.50 -3.41 -23.31
CA MET A 462 -9.06 -3.63 -23.25
C MET A 462 -8.39 -3.06 -24.51
N ARG A 463 -7.37 -2.22 -24.34
CA ARG A 463 -6.33 -2.02 -25.37
C ARG A 463 -4.95 -2.19 -24.76
N VAL A 464 -4.17 -3.07 -25.38
CA VAL A 464 -2.79 -3.37 -25.01
C VAL A 464 -1.91 -2.16 -25.37
N ALA A 465 -1.15 -1.65 -24.40
CA ALA A 465 -0.09 -0.67 -24.63
C ALA A 465 1.28 -1.39 -24.58
N PRO A 466 2.27 -0.99 -25.42
CA PRO A 466 3.55 -1.69 -25.52
C PRO A 466 4.50 -1.36 -24.37
N THR A 467 5.45 -2.27 -24.13
CA THR A 467 6.56 -2.08 -23.20
C THR A 467 7.56 -1.02 -23.70
N PRO A 468 7.87 0.02 -22.92
CA PRO A 468 9.07 0.83 -23.13
C PRO A 468 10.27 0.17 -22.45
N THR A 469 11.39 0.05 -23.16
CA THR A 469 12.67 -0.43 -22.61
C THR A 469 13.31 0.63 -21.70
N SER A 470 14.05 0.19 -20.68
CA SER A 470 14.80 1.06 -19.78
C SER A 470 16.07 1.63 -20.44
N PRO A 471 16.29 2.96 -20.39
CA PRO A 471 17.62 3.56 -20.45
C PRO A 471 18.09 3.99 -19.06
N ARG A 472 19.26 3.50 -18.63
CA ARG A 472 20.02 4.13 -17.53
C ARG A 472 20.48 5.51 -18.00
N GLY A 473 20.13 6.56 -17.26
CA GLY A 473 20.63 7.93 -17.47
C GLY A 473 20.94 8.60 -16.13
N GLN A 474 22.03 9.38 -16.09
CA GLN A 474 22.38 10.21 -14.93
C GLN A 474 21.46 11.44 -14.86
N PRO A 475 21.25 12.05 -13.67
CA PRO A 475 20.34 13.17 -13.53
C PRO A 475 20.87 14.42 -14.25
N VAL A 476 20.13 14.87 -15.25
CA VAL A 476 20.32 16.20 -15.87
C VAL A 476 19.47 17.21 -15.08
N GLY A 477 20.09 18.29 -14.62
CA GLY A 477 19.39 19.34 -13.88
C GLY A 477 18.32 20.05 -14.72
N LYS A 478 17.22 20.44 -14.09
CA LYS A 478 16.25 21.37 -14.68
C LYS A 478 16.52 22.78 -14.17
N GLU A 479 16.98 23.65 -15.06
CA GLU A 479 17.09 25.08 -14.81
C GLU A 479 15.69 25.72 -14.80
N THR A 480 15.38 26.52 -13.79
CA THR A 480 14.15 27.31 -13.70
C THR A 480 14.43 28.74 -14.15
N VAL A 481 13.79 29.17 -15.25
CA VAL A 481 14.13 30.42 -15.95
C VAL A 481 13.39 31.64 -15.37
N HIS A 482 14.14 32.43 -14.60
CA HIS A 482 14.09 33.89 -14.36
C HIS A 482 12.77 34.68 -14.24
N SER A 483 12.68 35.47 -13.15
CA SER A 483 12.48 36.94 -13.09
C SER A 483 12.40 37.37 -11.61
N GLU A 484 12.98 38.47 -11.09
CA GLU A 484 13.83 39.54 -11.66
C GLU A 484 15.12 39.74 -10.81
N GLU A 485 15.80 40.89 -10.90
CA GLU A 485 17.14 41.14 -10.36
C GLU A 485 17.20 41.36 -8.82
N GLY A 486 18.12 40.65 -8.15
CA GLY A 486 18.47 40.86 -6.75
C GLY A 486 19.68 40.00 -6.35
N ALA A 487 20.69 40.61 -5.72
CA ALA A 487 22.02 40.05 -5.44
C ALA A 487 22.09 38.52 -5.21
N SER A 488 22.82 37.82 -6.08
CA SER A 488 23.09 36.37 -5.97
C SER A 488 24.04 36.06 -4.80
N SER A 489 23.45 35.99 -3.61
CA SER A 489 23.99 35.20 -2.50
C SER A 489 23.28 33.85 -2.52
N GLY A 490 24.06 32.76 -2.55
CA GLY A 490 23.51 31.44 -2.24
C GLY A 490 23.03 31.39 -0.78
N PRO A 491 22.21 30.41 -0.40
CA PRO A 491 21.75 30.28 0.99
C PRO A 491 22.94 30.15 1.94
N ASP A 492 22.93 30.93 3.04
CA ASP A 492 23.94 30.95 4.10
C ASP A 492 24.14 29.56 4.73
N ARG A 493 23.06 28.77 4.79
CA ARG A 493 23.03 27.40 5.31
C ARG A 493 22.14 26.48 4.49
N LEU A 494 22.48 25.20 4.53
CA LEU A 494 21.81 24.11 3.82
C LEU A 494 21.56 22.99 4.84
N PHE A 495 20.31 22.60 5.05
CA PHE A 495 19.94 21.56 6.02
C PHE A 495 19.21 20.41 5.34
N LYS A 496 19.68 19.18 5.59
CA LYS A 496 19.12 17.93 5.07
C LYS A 496 18.06 17.38 6.03
N ILE A 497 16.80 17.66 5.74
CA ILE A 497 15.63 17.21 6.51
C ILE A 497 15.05 15.95 5.89
N VAL A 498 14.90 14.88 6.68
CA VAL A 498 14.32 13.60 6.19
C VAL A 498 12.92 13.41 6.78
N LEU A 499 11.93 13.09 5.94
CA LEU A 499 10.57 12.83 6.37
C LEU A 499 10.28 11.33 6.43
N VAL A 500 9.87 10.84 7.60
CA VAL A 500 9.53 9.42 7.85
C VAL A 500 8.19 9.26 8.56
N GLY A 501 7.70 8.04 8.65
CA GLY A 501 6.33 7.73 9.04
C GLY A 501 5.67 6.78 8.04
N ASN A 502 4.56 6.18 8.45
CA ASN A 502 3.87 5.12 7.70
C ASN A 502 3.39 5.57 6.30
N SER A 503 2.88 4.62 5.51
CA SER A 503 2.14 4.95 4.29
C SER A 503 0.89 5.79 4.60
N SER A 504 0.36 6.50 3.59
CA SER A 504 -0.85 7.36 3.64
C SER A 504 -0.97 8.43 4.75
N VAL A 505 0.03 8.63 5.61
CA VAL A 505 0.08 9.76 6.58
C VAL A 505 0.22 11.14 5.92
N GLY A 506 0.59 11.18 4.64
CA GLY A 506 0.58 12.41 3.83
C GLY A 506 1.90 13.17 3.72
N LYS A 507 3.06 12.53 3.95
CA LYS A 507 4.41 13.16 3.84
C LYS A 507 4.63 13.92 2.52
N THR A 508 4.38 13.25 1.40
CA THR A 508 4.45 13.81 0.04
C THR A 508 3.49 14.99 -0.15
N SER A 509 2.28 14.90 0.41
CA SER A 509 1.27 15.96 0.33
C SER A 509 1.66 17.18 1.18
N LEU A 510 2.30 16.97 2.33
CA LEU A 510 2.86 18.02 3.17
C LEU A 510 4.02 18.73 2.45
N LEU A 511 4.90 17.99 1.78
CA LEU A 511 6.00 18.57 0.99
C LEU A 511 5.51 19.36 -0.22
N ARG A 512 4.54 18.85 -1.00
CA ARG A 512 3.92 19.62 -2.10
C ARG A 512 3.17 20.85 -1.58
N ARG A 513 2.54 20.77 -0.41
CA ARG A 513 1.92 21.93 0.24
C ARG A 513 2.97 22.95 0.71
N PHE A 514 4.13 22.50 1.19
CA PHE A 514 5.19 23.39 1.65
C PHE A 514 5.98 24.03 0.49
N CYS A 515 6.39 23.24 -0.51
CA CYS A 515 7.14 23.70 -1.69
C CYS A 515 6.27 24.53 -2.63
N ASP A 516 5.21 23.92 -3.16
CA ASP A 516 4.46 24.40 -4.33
C ASP A 516 3.14 25.09 -3.96
N ASN A 517 2.82 25.13 -2.66
CA ASN A 517 1.49 25.46 -2.13
C ASN A 517 0.33 24.67 -2.79
N CYS A 518 0.61 23.45 -3.23
CA CYS A 518 -0.34 22.58 -3.92
C CYS A 518 -0.74 21.37 -3.07
N PHE A 519 -2.00 20.95 -3.19
CA PHE A 519 -2.48 19.69 -2.62
C PHE A 519 -3.20 18.88 -3.70
N GLN A 520 -3.05 17.55 -3.66
CA GLN A 520 -3.67 16.62 -4.60
C GLN A 520 -4.34 15.47 -3.84
N SER A 521 -5.67 15.43 -3.90
CA SER A 521 -6.48 14.29 -3.45
C SER A 521 -6.09 13.03 -4.24
N GLY A 522 -6.01 11.88 -3.56
CA GLY A 522 -5.62 10.62 -4.22
C GLY A 522 -4.13 10.51 -4.58
N THR A 523 -3.24 11.19 -3.85
CA THR A 523 -1.78 11.01 -4.02
C THR A 523 -1.39 9.53 -3.85
N CYS A 524 -0.91 8.89 -4.90
CA CYS A 524 -0.41 7.52 -4.89
C CYS A 524 0.77 7.33 -3.91
N ALA A 525 0.98 6.10 -3.45
CA ALA A 525 2.12 5.78 -2.57
C ALA A 525 3.47 6.05 -3.26
N THR A 526 4.36 6.78 -2.58
CA THR A 526 5.71 7.12 -3.07
C THR A 526 6.50 5.85 -3.40
N VAL A 527 6.93 5.72 -4.66
CA VAL A 527 7.81 4.63 -5.10
C VAL A 527 9.25 5.11 -5.02
N GLY A 528 10.00 4.58 -4.06
CA GLY A 528 11.36 5.03 -3.78
C GLY A 528 11.40 6.26 -2.86
N ILE A 529 12.20 7.26 -3.25
CA ILE A 529 12.50 8.46 -2.47
C ILE A 529 12.47 9.66 -3.41
N ASP A 530 11.83 10.75 -2.99
CA ASP A 530 11.70 11.99 -3.76
C ASP A 530 12.45 13.13 -3.03
N TYR A 531 12.85 14.16 -3.77
CA TYR A 531 13.74 15.22 -3.29
C TYR A 531 13.22 16.60 -3.68
N SER A 532 13.14 17.50 -2.70
CA SER A 532 12.69 18.87 -2.89
C SER A 532 13.59 19.85 -2.13
N VAL A 533 13.79 21.05 -2.68
CA VAL A 533 14.53 22.12 -2.01
C VAL A 533 13.63 23.34 -1.88
N LYS A 534 13.59 23.95 -0.69
CA LYS A 534 12.97 25.26 -0.49
C LYS A 534 13.89 26.17 0.31
N THR A 535 14.15 27.36 -0.22
CA THR A 535 14.85 28.43 0.50
C THR A 535 13.85 29.25 1.32
N LEU A 536 14.23 29.58 2.54
CA LEU A 536 13.46 30.30 3.55
C LEU A 536 14.34 31.42 4.13
N THR A 537 13.73 32.53 4.54
CA THR A 537 14.43 33.51 5.38
C THR A 537 14.12 33.19 6.85
N VAL A 538 15.13 32.76 7.60
CA VAL A 538 15.03 32.39 9.02
C VAL A 538 15.97 33.29 9.80
N ASP A 539 15.41 34.07 10.74
CA ASP A 539 16.14 34.98 11.64
C ASP A 539 17.17 35.89 10.95
N ASN A 540 16.77 36.38 9.77
CA ASN A 540 17.52 37.23 8.82
C ASN A 540 18.63 36.54 8.01
N SER A 541 18.77 35.21 8.07
CA SER A 541 19.60 34.42 7.16
C SER A 541 18.78 33.71 6.08
N GLN A 542 19.39 33.48 4.91
CA GLN A 542 18.84 32.64 3.84
C GLN A 542 19.20 31.17 4.11
N VAL A 543 18.21 30.31 4.34
CA VAL A 543 18.40 28.89 4.67
C VAL A 543 17.68 28.01 3.67
N ALA A 544 18.38 27.05 3.06
CA ALA A 544 17.78 26.08 2.16
C ALA A 544 17.55 24.73 2.85
N LEU A 545 16.29 24.29 2.91
CA LEU A 545 15.93 22.95 3.37
C LEU A 545 15.95 21.98 2.18
N GLN A 546 16.84 20.99 2.23
CA GLN A 546 16.81 19.80 1.38
C GLN A 546 15.91 18.75 2.02
N MET A 547 14.69 18.60 1.51
CA MET A 547 13.69 17.72 2.06
C MET A 547 13.64 16.41 1.27
N TRP A 548 13.73 15.29 1.99
CA TRP A 548 13.71 13.95 1.43
C TRP A 548 12.38 13.26 1.79
N ASP A 549 11.50 13.06 0.81
CA ASP A 549 10.30 12.22 0.99
C ASP A 549 10.68 10.75 0.91
N THR A 550 10.11 9.93 1.80
CA THR A 550 10.42 8.50 1.85
C THR A 550 9.16 7.65 1.67
N ALA A 551 9.27 6.58 0.87
CA ALA A 551 8.25 5.54 0.80
C ALA A 551 7.88 5.07 2.22
N GLY A 552 6.66 5.41 2.66
CA GLY A 552 6.21 5.14 4.03
C GLY A 552 5.92 3.67 4.33
N GLN A 553 6.14 2.77 3.37
CA GLN A 553 5.89 1.35 3.54
C GLN A 553 6.95 0.76 4.47
N GLU A 554 6.50 0.32 5.63
CA GLU A 554 7.21 -0.37 6.70
C GLU A 554 8.16 -1.48 6.23
N ARG A 555 7.82 -2.17 5.12
CA ARG A 555 8.67 -3.19 4.48
C ARG A 555 10.03 -2.66 3.96
N TYR A 556 10.18 -1.36 3.72
CA TYR A 556 11.40 -0.75 3.18
C TYR A 556 12.25 0.03 4.21
N ARG A 557 11.94 -0.07 5.51
CA ARG A 557 12.65 0.64 6.59
C ARG A 557 14.19 0.47 6.56
N SER A 558 14.70 -0.68 6.13
CA SER A 558 16.14 -0.94 5.98
C SER A 558 16.81 -0.07 4.91
N ILE A 559 16.08 0.32 3.87
CA ILE A 559 16.53 1.28 2.84
C ILE A 559 16.53 2.69 3.44
N THR A 560 15.46 3.06 4.16
CA THR A 560 15.32 4.37 4.82
C THR A 560 16.51 4.71 5.73
N LYS A 561 17.06 3.72 6.46
CA LYS A 561 18.23 3.92 7.35
C LYS A 561 19.44 4.56 6.67
N GLN A 562 19.67 4.29 5.38
CA GLN A 562 20.80 4.87 4.65
C GLN A 562 20.68 6.40 4.46
N PHE A 563 19.45 6.93 4.51
CA PHE A 563 19.15 8.34 4.27
C PHE A 563 19.21 9.19 5.55
N PHE A 564 19.18 8.58 6.73
CA PHE A 564 19.47 9.25 8.01
C PHE A 564 20.93 9.69 8.13
N ARG A 565 21.85 9.06 7.39
CA ARG A 565 23.27 9.43 7.38
C ARG A 565 23.45 10.87 6.92
N LYS A 566 24.03 11.72 7.80
CA LYS A 566 24.14 13.18 7.64
C LYS A 566 22.79 13.88 7.41
N ALA A 567 21.72 13.45 8.09
CA ALA A 567 20.55 14.29 8.27
C ALA A 567 20.87 15.39 9.30
N ASP A 568 20.44 16.61 9.02
CA ASP A 568 20.53 17.75 9.95
C ASP A 568 19.24 17.88 10.79
N GLY A 569 18.19 17.13 10.45
CA GLY A 569 16.95 17.01 11.22
C GLY A 569 16.00 15.97 10.62
N VAL A 570 15.07 15.45 11.43
CA VAL A 570 14.08 14.43 10.99
C VAL A 570 12.67 14.79 11.44
N VAL A 571 11.71 14.68 10.50
CA VAL A 571 10.28 14.84 10.79
C VAL A 571 9.60 13.47 10.76
N VAL A 572 9.05 13.04 11.90
CA VAL A 572 8.28 11.81 12.05
C VAL A 572 6.79 12.15 11.97
N VAL A 573 6.18 11.79 10.84
CA VAL A 573 4.79 12.12 10.50
C VAL A 573 3.85 10.96 10.87
N TYR A 574 2.77 11.27 11.57
CA TYR A 574 1.66 10.37 11.81
C TYR A 574 0.32 11.00 11.37
N ASP A 575 -0.75 10.21 11.41
CA ASP A 575 -2.09 10.59 11.00
C ASP A 575 -3.02 10.63 12.24
N ILE A 576 -3.67 11.76 12.51
CA ILE A 576 -4.54 11.88 13.69
C ILE A 576 -5.80 10.99 13.61
N THR A 577 -6.19 10.55 12.40
CA THR A 577 -7.33 9.65 12.17
C THR A 577 -6.91 8.17 12.05
N ASN A 578 -5.71 7.81 12.53
CA ASN A 578 -5.25 6.42 12.51
C ASN A 578 -4.26 6.11 13.66
N GLU A 579 -4.74 5.49 14.74
CA GLU A 579 -3.96 5.15 15.94
C GLU A 579 -2.74 4.25 15.63
N GLN A 580 -2.82 3.40 14.61
CA GLN A 580 -1.70 2.52 14.23
C GLN A 580 -0.50 3.32 13.72
N THR A 581 -0.73 4.46 13.05
CA THR A 581 0.34 5.34 12.58
C THR A 581 1.06 6.03 13.74
N PHE A 582 0.32 6.47 14.76
CA PHE A 582 0.87 7.03 15.99
C PHE A 582 1.61 5.97 16.82
N THR A 583 1.05 4.77 16.95
CA THR A 583 1.71 3.63 17.61
C THR A 583 3.05 3.28 16.96
N ALA A 584 3.14 3.39 15.63
CA ALA A 584 4.38 3.14 14.89
C ALA A 584 5.47 4.21 15.10
N VAL A 585 5.16 5.41 15.61
CA VAL A 585 6.13 6.50 15.85
C VAL A 585 7.32 6.02 16.67
N ARG A 586 7.10 5.22 17.72
CA ARG A 586 8.19 4.70 18.58
C ARG A 586 9.20 3.85 17.80
N GLN A 587 8.74 3.10 16.80
CA GLN A 587 9.63 2.30 15.94
C GLN A 587 10.38 3.17 14.93
N TRP A 588 9.80 4.29 14.52
CA TRP A 588 10.48 5.28 13.68
C TRP A 588 11.55 6.05 14.47
N LEU A 589 11.30 6.41 15.73
CA LEU A 589 12.31 7.04 16.61
C LEU A 589 13.56 6.15 16.76
N VAL A 590 13.40 4.88 17.15
CA VAL A 590 14.52 3.91 17.22
C VAL A 590 15.23 3.76 15.87
N SER A 591 14.50 3.77 14.75
CA SER A 591 15.11 3.69 13.42
C SER A 591 15.95 4.92 13.05
N VAL A 592 15.64 6.09 13.62
CA VAL A 592 16.36 7.36 13.42
C VAL A 592 17.59 7.42 14.32
N GLU A 593 17.43 7.08 15.60
CA GLU A 593 18.49 6.94 16.60
C GLU A 593 19.63 6.04 16.08
N GLU A 594 19.29 4.85 15.58
CA GLU A 594 20.22 3.89 14.94
C GLU A 594 20.92 4.41 13.65
N GLY A 595 20.42 5.47 13.01
CA GLY A 595 20.83 5.88 11.65
C GLY A 595 21.39 7.29 11.51
N ALA A 596 21.04 8.20 12.44
CA ALA A 596 21.52 9.58 12.50
C ALA A 596 22.43 9.83 13.72
N GLY A 597 22.22 9.11 14.83
CA GLY A 597 22.80 9.43 16.14
C GLY A 597 21.89 10.31 16.99
N GLU A 598 22.33 10.60 18.22
CA GLU A 598 21.54 11.27 19.27
C GLU A 598 21.47 12.82 19.10
N ASP A 599 22.39 13.43 18.35
CA ASP A 599 22.61 14.89 18.32
C ASP A 599 21.72 15.70 17.34
N ILE A 600 20.69 15.11 16.72
CA ILE A 600 19.86 15.80 15.70
C ILE A 600 18.46 16.21 16.20
N PRO A 601 17.92 17.37 15.76
CA PRO A 601 16.54 17.75 16.06
C PRO A 601 15.53 16.80 15.39
N ILE A 602 14.64 16.24 16.21
CA ILE A 602 13.54 15.37 15.78
C ILE A 602 12.20 16.06 16.06
N MET A 603 11.35 16.12 15.05
CA MET A 603 10.00 16.67 15.16
C MET A 603 8.94 15.57 15.01
N LEU A 604 8.04 15.46 15.97
CA LEU A 604 6.81 14.70 15.86
C LEU A 604 5.72 15.58 15.24
N LEU A 605 5.10 15.12 14.16
CA LEU A 605 4.14 15.90 13.39
C LEU A 605 2.85 15.10 13.13
N GLY A 606 1.74 15.56 13.69
CA GLY A 606 0.40 14.99 13.47
C GLY A 606 -0.30 15.66 12.30
N ASN A 607 -0.46 14.96 11.18
CA ASN A 607 -1.13 15.49 9.99
C ASN A 607 -2.64 15.16 9.99
N LYS A 608 -3.37 15.84 9.09
CA LYS A 608 -4.82 15.72 8.85
C LYS A 608 -5.73 16.33 9.93
N THR A 609 -5.31 17.44 10.56
CA THR A 609 -6.18 18.22 11.48
C THR A 609 -7.46 18.77 10.85
N ASP A 610 -7.58 18.77 9.52
CA ASP A 610 -8.83 19.01 8.78
C ASP A 610 -9.91 17.92 9.03
N LEU A 611 -9.52 16.75 9.52
CA LEU A 611 -10.41 15.62 9.84
C LEU A 611 -10.56 15.40 11.35
N ASP A 612 -10.50 16.45 12.17
CA ASP A 612 -10.58 16.37 13.64
C ASP A 612 -11.82 15.62 14.17
N GLY A 613 -12.95 15.70 13.45
CA GLY A 613 -14.16 14.91 13.73
C GLY A 613 -14.04 13.39 13.52
N GLN A 614 -12.91 12.91 13.00
CA GLN A 614 -12.54 11.50 12.83
C GLN A 614 -11.24 11.16 13.60
N ARG A 615 -10.83 12.00 14.57
CA ARG A 615 -9.62 11.82 15.35
C ARG A 615 -9.66 10.54 16.19
N GLU A 616 -8.72 9.63 15.92
CA GLU A 616 -8.42 8.47 16.77
C GLU A 616 -7.31 8.78 17.79
N VAL A 617 -6.47 9.79 17.54
CA VAL A 617 -5.31 10.14 18.38
C VAL A 617 -5.55 11.46 19.13
N PRO A 618 -5.91 11.43 20.43
CA PRO A 618 -6.02 12.64 21.25
C PRO A 618 -4.69 13.40 21.38
N LEU A 619 -4.72 14.71 21.12
CA LEU A 619 -3.60 15.65 21.21
C LEU A 619 -2.70 15.42 22.44
N GLY A 620 -3.30 15.22 23.62
CA GLY A 620 -2.59 15.02 24.88
C GLY A 620 -1.69 13.79 24.94
N PHE A 621 -1.96 12.73 24.16
CA PHE A 621 -1.06 11.58 24.04
C PHE A 621 0.16 11.90 23.17
N ALA A 622 -0.03 12.64 22.07
CA ALA A 622 1.06 13.06 21.19
C ALA A 622 1.95 14.12 21.85
N GLU A 623 1.36 15.11 22.53
CA GLU A 623 2.09 16.04 23.41
C GLU A 623 2.90 15.30 24.47
N LYS A 624 2.32 14.28 25.12
CA LYS A 624 3.04 13.51 26.13
C LYS A 624 4.20 12.74 25.51
N LEU A 625 3.98 12.05 24.39
CA LEU A 625 5.05 11.33 23.70
C LEU A 625 6.20 12.27 23.29
N ALA A 626 5.88 13.47 22.81
CA ALA A 626 6.89 14.48 22.51
C ALA A 626 7.67 14.94 23.75
N LYS A 627 6.98 15.17 24.89
CA LYS A 627 7.63 15.55 26.16
C LYS A 627 8.49 14.41 26.73
N ASP A 628 8.01 13.17 26.67
CA ASP A 628 8.71 11.97 27.15
C ASP A 628 10.02 11.71 26.34
N PHE A 629 10.06 12.09 25.06
CA PHE A 629 11.21 11.91 24.14
C PHE A 629 11.91 13.24 23.73
N GLN A 630 11.59 14.36 24.37
CA GLN A 630 12.17 15.70 24.10
C GLN A 630 12.05 16.19 22.63
N LEU A 631 11.00 15.78 21.93
CA LEU A 631 10.76 16.09 20.51
C LEU A 631 10.10 17.47 20.32
N ILE A 632 10.39 18.14 19.21
CA ILE A 632 9.57 19.27 18.74
C ILE A 632 8.20 18.72 18.32
N PHE A 633 7.08 19.38 18.66
CA PHE A 633 5.74 18.86 18.35
C PHE A 633 4.84 19.89 17.66
N TYR A 634 4.18 19.44 16.59
CA TYR A 634 3.10 20.16 15.90
C TYR A 634 1.99 19.20 15.50
N GLU A 635 0.77 19.73 15.39
CA GLU A 635 -0.26 19.17 14.50
C GLU A 635 -0.53 20.14 13.36
N CYS A 636 -0.77 19.63 12.15
CA CYS A 636 -0.92 20.41 10.93
C CYS A 636 -1.95 19.79 9.97
N SER A 637 -2.16 20.43 8.82
CA SER A 637 -3.01 19.90 7.75
C SER A 637 -2.41 20.24 6.38
N ALA A 638 -1.93 19.23 5.67
CA ALA A 638 -1.50 19.38 4.27
C ALA A 638 -2.64 19.85 3.35
N PHE A 639 -3.90 19.49 3.68
CA PHE A 639 -5.08 19.92 2.93
C PHE A 639 -5.35 21.42 3.09
N SER A 640 -5.53 21.91 4.32
CA SER A 640 -5.88 23.30 4.63
C SER A 640 -4.68 24.27 4.75
N SER A 641 -3.46 23.76 4.66
CA SER A 641 -2.16 24.44 4.90
C SER A 641 -1.85 24.83 6.35
N ASN A 642 -2.79 24.65 7.29
CA ASN A 642 -2.63 24.97 8.70
C ASN A 642 -1.35 24.36 9.33
N ASN A 643 -0.54 25.18 10.00
CA ASN A 643 0.73 24.85 10.67
C ASN A 643 1.85 24.23 9.79
N VAL A 644 1.66 24.12 8.46
CA VAL A 644 2.65 23.46 7.57
C VAL A 644 3.90 24.32 7.35
N THR A 645 3.77 25.65 7.39
CA THR A 645 4.93 26.55 7.18
C THR A 645 5.65 26.81 8.51
N GLU A 646 4.87 26.95 9.58
CA GLU A 646 5.28 27.25 10.95
C GLU A 646 6.15 26.14 11.53
N SER A 647 5.72 24.88 11.34
CA SER A 647 6.50 23.70 11.76
C SER A 647 7.85 23.63 11.02
N MET A 648 7.85 23.74 9.69
CA MET A 648 9.08 23.67 8.90
C MET A 648 10.05 24.84 9.16
N ILE A 649 9.54 26.03 9.52
CA ILE A 649 10.39 27.15 9.98
C ILE A 649 10.96 26.89 11.38
N HIS A 650 10.23 26.23 12.29
CA HIS A 650 10.77 25.86 13.60
C HIS A 650 11.84 24.75 13.49
N MET A 651 11.68 23.80 12.57
CA MET A 651 12.74 22.81 12.25
C MET A 651 14.02 23.45 11.66
N ALA A 652 13.93 24.68 11.14
CA ALA A 652 15.05 25.39 10.52
C ALA A 652 15.79 26.37 11.46
N ARG A 653 15.42 26.43 12.74
CA ARG A 653 15.99 27.30 13.78
C ARG A 653 16.90 26.54 14.74
#